data_AF-A0A8C4E9T6-F1
#
_entry.id   AF-A0A8C4E9T6-F1
#
_cell.length_a   1.000
_cell.length_b   1.000
_cell.length_c   1.000
_cell.angle_alpha   90.00
_cell.angle_beta   90.00
_cell.angle_gamma   90.00
#
_symmetry.space_group_name_H-M   'P 1'
#
loop_
_entity.id
_entity.type
_entity.pdbx_description
1 polymer ?
#
loop_
_entity_poly.entity_id
_entity_poly.type
_entity_poly.pdbx_seq_one_letter_code
_entity_poly.pdbx_strand_id
1 'polypeptide(L)'
;MVDYEVSIFTGNRAFAYTFNHVYIKLVGTDGESERERALAFTSEEVSTFTMSCPASIGKLVLIELDKQPLLIFPQDNWFPAKVEVKSPEGDTYNFPIYCWITDSEVHRFREGTALRVFEDKHDLGRYSREQELKQRGKDYCWDVYVEGIPHCMKAEDPCSLPCEILFSFTKAAEFAFTAVTGLIELKLEHVADCKENWTDIDDMKPVLCCKRIAMSNYVQKHWKEDAFFGYQFLNGVNPMLIRRCSALPDNFPVTDGMVVLHGQCSLEDEMKKGNIFLCDYKRLDGVKANTINGKKQYLMAPLVLLHKTPDDELMPIAIQLKQTPAEDNPIFFPTDSEYDWLTAKLFVRSADFSEHQLNVHLLRTHLLAEVFAVSLLRNVPMVHPLYKLLIPHTRYTLQINFLARQLLIAEDGVFTQFAASGGEGMITILKRSLSSLTYSSLCMPDDIAERGLEGVPNFYYRDDGLKFWHIIHRFVQGVLSYYYKTDAEVQQDYELQKWIRDIFEQGFLSNADTGIPQSFTTVAELVKFVTMVIFTSSAQHAAVNAGQFDYGGWMPNTPISLQRPPPTTKGTTSEATMLQTLPAVNTTVHGMATMWLLSRQSSDFVQLGHYPEEHFSEKIPCKLIRDFQGELKVLRVIIENRNESLEVPYKYTYLYPDVVENSVAI
;
A
#
# COMPACT_ATOMS: atom_id res chain seq x y z
N MET A 1 47.28 20.35 18.27
CA MET A 1 45.91 20.61 17.80
C MET A 1 45.78 19.97 16.44
N VAL A 2 44.72 19.19 16.28
CA VAL A 2 44.33 18.57 15.02
C VAL A 2 42.91 19.03 14.70
N ASP A 3 42.63 19.24 13.42
CA ASP A 3 41.43 19.92 12.97
C ASP A 3 40.48 18.96 12.27
N TYR A 4 39.21 18.97 12.68
CA TYR A 4 38.12 18.26 12.02
C TYR A 4 37.27 19.27 11.26
N GLU A 5 37.07 19.05 9.96
CA GLU A 5 36.16 19.88 9.16
C GLU A 5 34.75 19.27 9.26
N VAL A 6 33.82 20.00 9.87
CA VAL A 6 32.45 19.56 10.12
C VAL A 6 31.51 20.33 9.22
N SER A 7 30.67 19.61 8.45
CA SER A 7 29.64 20.15 7.59
C SER A 7 28.27 19.62 8.00
N ILE A 8 27.37 20.52 8.43
CA ILE A 8 26.01 20.18 8.85
C ILE A 8 25.03 20.57 7.73
N PHE A 9 24.24 19.62 7.27
CA PHE A 9 23.27 19.78 6.19
C PHE A 9 21.86 19.84 6.77
N THR A 10 21.11 20.91 6.49
CA THR A 10 19.68 20.98 6.82
C THR A 10 18.87 20.40 5.66
N GLY A 11 17.85 19.59 5.95
CA GLY A 11 17.05 18.96 4.92
C GLY A 11 16.13 19.93 4.18
N ASN A 12 15.83 19.61 2.93
CA ASN A 12 14.93 20.41 2.10
C ASN A 12 13.46 20.06 2.41
N ARG A 13 12.98 20.55 3.56
CA ARG A 13 11.56 20.47 3.96
C ARG A 13 11.09 21.84 4.44
N ALA A 14 9.80 22.13 4.27
CA ALA A 14 9.21 23.33 4.84
C ALA A 14 9.45 23.35 6.37
N PHE A 15 9.87 24.50 6.90
CA PHE A 15 10.20 24.68 8.33
C PHE A 15 11.34 23.80 8.86
N ALA A 16 12.22 23.29 7.98
CA ALA A 16 13.35 22.47 8.39
C ALA A 16 14.47 23.24 9.12
N TYR A 17 14.54 24.57 8.98
CA TYR A 17 15.59 25.41 9.56
C TYR A 17 15.31 25.74 11.02
N THR A 18 16.36 26.14 11.76
CA THR A 18 16.26 26.55 13.16
C THR A 18 16.98 27.86 13.43
N PHE A 19 16.37 28.71 14.24
CA PHE A 19 16.97 29.91 14.83
C PHE A 19 17.62 29.61 16.19
N ASN A 20 17.43 28.41 16.74
CA ASN A 20 18.08 28.00 17.99
C ASN A 20 19.58 27.81 17.77
N HIS A 21 20.38 27.94 18.84
CA HIS A 21 21.80 27.66 18.78
C HIS A 21 22.02 26.14 18.74
N VAL A 22 22.56 25.63 17.64
CA VAL A 22 22.92 24.22 17.51
C VAL A 22 24.33 23.99 18.02
N TYR A 23 24.52 22.87 18.70
CA TYR A 23 25.79 22.42 19.21
C TYR A 23 26.07 21.00 18.75
N ILE A 24 27.36 20.71 18.57
CA ILE A 24 27.84 19.39 18.18
C ILE A 24 29.00 18.95 19.08
N LYS A 25 29.07 17.64 19.31
CA LYS A 25 30.22 16.97 19.91
C LYS A 25 30.59 15.76 19.06
N LEU A 26 31.88 15.61 18.76
CA LEU A 26 32.42 14.46 18.05
C LEU A 26 32.88 13.41 19.05
N VAL A 27 32.50 12.15 18.83
CA VAL A 27 32.86 11.03 19.70
C VAL A 27 33.57 9.97 18.88
N GLY A 28 34.84 9.73 19.19
CA GLY A 28 35.67 8.73 18.53
C GLY A 28 36.11 7.60 19.47
N THR A 29 36.88 6.66 18.94
CA THR A 29 37.36 5.49 19.69
C THR A 29 38.35 5.84 20.79
N ASP A 30 39.09 6.94 20.63
CA ASP A 30 40.24 7.28 21.48
C ASP A 30 39.95 8.52 22.34
N GLY A 31 38.78 9.15 22.17
CA GLY A 31 38.37 10.33 22.92
C GLY A 31 37.15 11.02 22.33
N GLU A 32 36.87 12.21 22.87
CA GLU A 32 35.75 13.05 22.46
C GLU A 32 36.20 14.50 22.33
N SER A 33 35.55 15.25 21.44
CA SER A 33 35.77 16.69 21.33
C SER A 33 35.09 17.44 22.48
N GLU A 34 35.46 18.70 22.66
CA GLU A 34 34.61 19.65 23.38
C GLU A 34 33.30 19.88 22.60
N ARG A 35 32.26 20.29 23.32
CA ARG A 35 30.98 20.67 22.72
C ARG A 35 31.11 22.06 22.11
N GLU A 36 30.98 22.16 20.80
CA GLU A 36 31.13 23.42 20.05
C GLU A 36 29.82 23.89 19.42
N ARG A 37 29.69 25.21 19.23
CA ARG A 37 28.51 25.83 18.63
C ARG A 37 28.68 25.90 17.11
N ALA A 38 27.72 25.35 16.38
CA ALA A 38 27.66 25.50 14.92
C ALA A 38 27.26 26.93 14.52
N LEU A 39 27.78 27.42 13.38
CA LEU A 39 27.40 28.72 12.83
C LEU A 39 25.96 28.68 12.29
N ALA A 40 25.24 29.81 12.41
CA ALA A 40 23.79 29.93 12.24
C ALA A 40 23.24 29.36 10.91
N PHE A 41 22.04 28.76 10.98
CA PHE A 41 21.38 28.10 9.84
C PHE A 41 20.37 29.05 9.19
N THR A 42 20.75 29.68 8.09
CA THR A 42 19.80 30.24 7.11
C THR A 42 19.41 29.15 6.10
N SER A 43 18.19 29.21 5.55
CA SER A 43 17.62 28.13 4.73
C SER A 43 18.51 27.74 3.54
N GLU A 44 18.61 26.44 3.26
CA GLU A 44 19.39 25.82 2.17
C GLU A 44 20.93 25.91 2.27
N GLU A 45 21.49 26.20 3.45
CA GLU A 45 22.94 26.27 3.62
C GLU A 45 23.53 25.07 4.38
N VAL A 46 24.65 24.58 3.84
CA VAL A 46 25.58 23.69 4.54
C VAL A 46 26.41 24.56 5.49
N SER A 47 26.29 24.36 6.80
CA SER A 47 27.12 25.06 7.77
C SER A 47 28.43 24.30 7.93
N THR A 48 29.54 24.89 7.50
CA THR A 48 30.88 24.28 7.60
C THR A 48 31.76 25.07 8.56
N PHE A 49 32.40 24.36 9.50
CA PHE A 49 33.32 24.94 10.47
C PHE A 49 34.38 23.91 10.88
N THR A 50 35.42 24.39 11.56
CA THR A 50 36.53 23.56 12.03
C THR A 50 36.46 23.39 13.53
N MET A 51 36.51 22.14 14.00
CA MET A 51 36.64 21.80 15.42
C MET A 51 38.09 21.36 15.70
N SER A 52 38.75 22.03 16.63
CA SER A 52 40.16 21.76 16.96
C SER A 52 40.27 20.93 18.24
N CYS A 53 40.80 19.71 18.13
CA CYS A 53 41.07 18.84 19.27
C CYS A 53 42.55 18.87 19.67
N PRO A 54 42.91 18.66 20.96
CA PRO A 54 44.32 18.61 21.38
C PRO A 54 45.13 17.54 20.64
N ALA A 55 44.51 16.37 20.40
CA ALA A 55 45.03 15.21 19.68
C ALA A 55 43.90 14.56 18.86
N SER A 56 44.25 13.58 18.01
CA SER A 56 43.25 12.78 17.29
C SER A 56 42.37 12.02 18.28
N ILE A 57 41.06 11.94 17.98
CA ILE A 57 40.08 11.20 18.79
C ILE A 57 39.80 9.81 18.20
N GLY A 58 40.63 9.36 17.25
CA GLY A 58 40.52 8.05 16.62
C GLY A 58 39.39 7.98 15.58
N LYS A 59 38.85 6.79 15.36
CA LYS A 59 37.74 6.60 14.41
C LYS A 59 36.46 7.16 14.98
N LEU A 60 35.73 7.98 14.23
CA LEU A 60 34.47 8.52 14.72
C LEU A 60 33.39 7.44 14.80
N VAL A 61 32.68 7.43 15.92
CA VAL A 61 31.71 6.40 16.30
C VAL A 61 30.29 6.95 16.30
N LEU A 62 30.10 8.16 16.81
CA LEU A 62 28.83 8.89 16.81
C LEU A 62 29.08 10.39 16.93
N ILE A 63 28.03 11.16 16.70
CA ILE A 63 27.96 12.58 17.06
C ILE A 63 26.86 12.80 18.09
N GLU A 64 27.05 13.79 18.95
CA GLU A 64 25.97 14.35 19.77
C GLU A 64 25.54 15.69 19.18
N LEU A 65 24.24 15.88 19.00
CA LEU A 65 23.62 17.10 18.51
C LEU A 65 22.55 17.56 19.49
N ASP A 66 22.54 18.85 19.78
CA ASP A 66 21.46 19.49 20.53
C ASP A 66 21.25 20.92 20.06
N LYS A 67 20.09 21.49 20.37
CA LYS A 67 19.79 22.89 20.08
C LYS A 67 19.27 23.59 21.33
N GLN A 68 19.64 24.86 21.52
CA GLN A 68 19.22 25.66 22.67
C GLN A 68 18.48 26.93 22.19
N PRO A 69 17.32 27.26 22.77
CA PRO A 69 16.56 28.44 22.38
C PRO A 69 17.34 29.73 22.65
N LEU A 70 17.13 30.73 21.81
CA LEU A 70 17.60 32.08 22.08
C LEU A 70 16.71 32.72 23.15
N LEU A 71 17.28 33.61 23.98
CA LEU A 71 16.55 34.32 25.05
C LEU A 71 15.24 35.01 24.61
N ILE A 72 15.10 35.33 23.32
CA ILE A 72 13.98 36.10 22.74
C ILE A 72 13.15 35.29 21.73
N PHE A 73 13.60 34.10 21.33
CA PHE A 73 12.89 33.25 20.37
C PHE A 73 12.45 31.95 21.04
N PRO A 74 11.20 31.52 20.82
CA PRO A 74 10.75 30.24 21.34
C PRO A 74 11.56 29.09 20.73
N GLN A 75 11.50 27.94 21.40
CA GLN A 75 11.99 26.68 20.85
C GLN A 75 11.29 26.39 19.52
N ASP A 76 12.08 26.13 18.47
CA ASP A 76 11.58 25.74 17.15
C ASP A 76 11.95 24.29 16.83
N ASN A 77 11.51 23.79 15.68
CA ASN A 77 11.87 22.45 15.19
C ASN A 77 13.03 22.57 14.20
N TRP A 78 13.88 21.55 14.15
CA TRP A 78 14.99 21.48 13.19
C TRP A 78 14.98 20.13 12.48
N PHE A 79 15.16 20.09 11.16
CA PHE A 79 15.30 18.85 10.40
C PHE A 79 16.70 18.77 9.76
N PRO A 80 17.72 18.30 10.50
CA PRO A 80 19.01 17.97 9.91
C PRO A 80 18.92 16.78 8.96
N ALA A 81 19.50 16.91 7.77
CA ALA A 81 19.63 15.81 6.81
C ALA A 81 20.79 14.89 7.22
N LYS A 82 21.99 15.44 7.33
CA LYS A 82 23.21 14.71 7.69
C LYS A 82 24.28 15.62 8.26
N VAL A 83 25.31 15.02 8.86
CA VAL A 83 26.58 15.68 9.17
C VAL A 83 27.71 14.93 8.46
N GLU A 84 28.62 15.65 7.82
CA GLU A 84 29.87 15.11 7.30
C GLU A 84 31.04 15.64 8.12
N VAL A 85 32.00 14.77 8.44
CA VAL A 85 33.21 15.15 9.18
C VAL A 85 34.43 14.63 8.44
N LYS A 86 35.33 15.54 8.02
CA LYS A 86 36.67 15.17 7.53
C LYS A 86 37.65 15.21 8.69
N SER A 87 38.30 14.08 8.90
CA SER A 87 39.28 13.88 9.96
C SER A 87 40.67 14.40 9.56
N PRO A 88 41.54 14.67 10.55
CA PRO A 88 42.95 15.00 10.31
C PRO A 88 43.71 13.93 9.51
N GLU A 89 43.27 12.68 9.58
CA GLU A 89 43.85 11.53 8.89
C GLU A 89 43.41 11.44 7.41
N GLY A 90 42.46 12.27 6.98
CA GLY A 90 41.94 12.30 5.62
C GLY A 90 40.70 11.43 5.39
N ASP A 91 40.21 10.73 6.40
CA ASP A 91 38.95 9.97 6.34
C ASP A 91 37.74 10.92 6.38
N THR A 92 36.69 10.58 5.64
CA THR A 92 35.39 11.30 5.66
C THR A 92 34.33 10.41 6.27
N TYR A 93 33.72 10.89 7.35
CA TYR A 93 32.67 10.21 8.10
C TYR A 93 31.32 10.84 7.77
N ASN A 94 30.30 10.01 7.55
CA ASN A 94 28.95 10.47 7.21
C ASN A 94 27.97 10.07 8.32
N PHE A 95 27.20 11.00 8.85
CA PHE A 95 26.20 10.76 9.89
C PHE A 95 24.81 11.10 9.33
N PRO A 96 24.09 10.13 8.73
CA PRO A 96 22.73 10.36 8.25
C PRO A 96 21.79 10.55 9.44
N ILE A 97 20.94 11.59 9.38
CA ILE A 97 20.03 11.96 10.47
C ILE A 97 18.58 11.85 10.01
N TYR A 98 18.17 12.69 9.06
CA TYR A 98 16.82 12.69 8.46
C TYR A 98 15.67 12.59 9.49
N CYS A 99 15.82 13.22 10.65
CA CYS A 99 14.83 13.22 11.71
C CYS A 99 14.63 14.64 12.27
N TRP A 100 13.46 14.91 12.84
CA TRP A 100 13.19 16.18 13.50
C TRP A 100 13.83 16.20 14.90
N ILE A 101 14.56 17.26 15.21
CA ILE A 101 14.98 17.62 16.55
C ILE A 101 14.03 18.72 17.03
N THR A 102 13.12 18.37 17.93
CA THR A 102 12.04 19.26 18.41
C THR A 102 12.29 19.80 19.81
N ASP A 103 13.13 19.14 20.60
CA ASP A 103 13.47 19.51 21.97
C ASP A 103 14.85 20.20 22.08
N SER A 104 15.35 20.34 23.31
CA SER A 104 16.70 20.84 23.62
C SER A 104 17.58 19.76 24.23
N GLU A 105 17.16 18.49 24.12
CA GLU A 105 17.89 17.34 24.64
C GLU A 105 19.06 16.97 23.71
N VAL A 106 19.97 16.15 24.22
CA VAL A 106 21.12 15.65 23.46
C VAL A 106 20.72 14.41 22.65
N HIS A 107 20.73 14.55 21.32
CA HIS A 107 20.46 13.50 20.36
C HIS A 107 21.77 12.86 19.87
N ARG A 108 21.78 11.54 19.68
CA ARG A 108 22.98 10.79 19.26
C ARG A 108 22.76 10.14 17.92
N PHE A 109 23.68 10.37 16.99
CA PHE A 109 23.61 9.81 15.64
C PHE A 109 24.87 9.03 15.29
N ARG A 110 24.67 7.84 14.71
CA ARG A 110 25.74 6.90 14.38
C ARG A 110 26.35 7.23 13.02
N GLU A 111 27.61 6.82 12.84
CA GLU A 111 28.23 6.82 11.51
C GLU A 111 27.41 5.95 10.55
N GLY A 112 27.39 6.33 9.27
CA GLY A 112 26.48 5.85 8.26
C GLY A 112 26.70 4.40 7.81
N THR A 113 27.86 3.81 8.10
CA THR A 113 28.14 2.40 7.86
C THR A 113 27.13 1.54 8.60
N ALA A 114 26.42 0.67 7.86
CA ALA A 114 25.39 -0.13 8.48
C ALA A 114 26.02 -1.21 9.38
N LEU A 115 25.46 -1.38 10.58
CA LEU A 115 25.98 -2.32 11.58
C LEU A 115 24.86 -3.20 12.13
N ARG A 116 25.07 -4.50 12.08
CA ARG A 116 24.27 -5.49 12.82
C ARG A 116 24.71 -5.52 14.26
N VAL A 117 23.86 -6.08 15.11
CA VAL A 117 24.04 -5.98 16.55
C VAL A 117 25.33 -6.62 17.08
N PHE A 118 25.79 -7.70 16.44
CA PHE A 118 27.04 -8.39 16.82
C PHE A 118 28.31 -7.74 16.22
N GLU A 119 28.16 -6.75 15.33
CA GLU A 119 29.28 -5.99 14.76
C GLU A 119 29.59 -4.73 15.57
N ASP A 120 28.64 -4.24 16.36
CA ASP A 120 28.78 -3.06 17.21
C ASP A 120 29.58 -3.38 18.46
N LYS A 121 30.92 -3.27 18.36
CA LYS A 121 31.85 -3.64 19.43
C LYS A 121 32.20 -2.49 20.38
N HIS A 122 31.87 -1.25 20.01
CA HIS A 122 32.25 -0.07 20.80
C HIS A 122 31.21 0.22 21.89
N ASP A 123 31.65 0.47 23.13
CA ASP A 123 30.74 0.63 24.28
C ASP A 123 29.71 1.75 24.09
N LEU A 124 30.16 2.92 23.63
CA LEU A 124 29.25 4.05 23.34
C LEU A 124 28.29 3.74 22.19
N GLY A 125 28.69 2.90 21.25
CA GLY A 125 27.85 2.51 20.12
C GLY A 125 26.71 1.61 20.54
N ARG A 126 27.04 0.56 21.32
CA ARG A 126 26.05 -0.31 21.96
C ARG A 126 25.11 0.46 22.86
N TYR A 127 25.63 1.37 23.69
CA TYR A 127 24.81 2.22 24.55
C TYR A 127 23.84 3.09 23.74
N SER A 128 24.31 3.76 22.68
CA SER A 128 23.46 4.57 21.80
C SER A 128 22.35 3.74 21.17
N ARG A 129 22.67 2.54 20.68
CA ARG A 129 21.72 1.61 20.07
C ARG A 129 20.63 1.18 21.04
N GLU A 130 21.00 0.85 22.28
CA GLU A 130 20.05 0.48 23.34
C GLU A 130 19.14 1.64 23.75
N GLN A 131 19.68 2.86 23.89
CA GLN A 131 18.87 4.03 24.22
C GLN A 131 17.90 4.39 23.09
N GLU A 132 18.35 4.32 21.83
CA GLU A 132 17.49 4.53 20.67
C GLU A 132 16.30 3.57 20.69
N LEU A 133 16.55 2.26 20.78
CA LEU A 133 15.48 1.25 20.79
C LEU A 133 14.56 1.39 22.00
N LYS A 134 15.08 1.79 23.16
CA LYS A 134 14.29 2.06 24.36
C LYS A 134 13.36 3.25 24.16
N GLN A 135 13.82 4.31 23.52
CA GLN A 135 13.02 5.51 23.27
C GLN A 135 11.96 5.22 22.20
N ARG A 136 12.35 4.62 21.07
CA ARG A 136 11.42 4.19 20.01
C ARG A 136 10.37 3.19 20.50
N GLY A 137 10.73 2.33 21.46
CA GLY A 137 9.80 1.43 22.14
C GLY A 137 8.69 2.16 22.93
N LYS A 138 8.89 3.44 23.28
CA LYS A 138 7.84 4.31 23.87
C LYS A 138 7.10 5.10 22.79
N ASP A 139 7.81 5.57 21.77
CA ASP A 139 7.25 6.48 20.77
C ASP A 139 6.28 5.78 19.82
N TYR A 140 6.55 4.54 19.44
CA TYR A 140 5.76 3.83 18.43
C TYR A 140 4.93 2.70 19.03
N CYS A 141 4.04 2.94 19.99
CA CYS A 141 3.33 1.84 20.67
C CYS A 141 2.27 1.17 19.78
N TRP A 142 2.02 -0.12 20.00
CA TRP A 142 0.88 -0.83 19.42
C TRP A 142 -0.42 -0.47 20.13
N ASP A 143 -1.52 -0.51 19.38
CA ASP A 143 -2.88 -0.38 19.88
C ASP A 143 -3.84 -1.32 19.14
N VAL A 144 -4.93 -1.65 19.80
CA VAL A 144 -5.99 -2.50 19.25
C VAL A 144 -7.13 -1.60 18.81
N TYR A 145 -7.19 -1.26 17.52
CA TYR A 145 -8.31 -0.49 16.96
C TYR A 145 -9.62 -1.28 17.05
N VAL A 146 -9.60 -2.54 16.57
CA VAL A 146 -10.71 -3.49 16.68
C VAL A 146 -10.13 -4.88 16.89
N GLU A 147 -10.71 -5.66 17.81
CA GLU A 147 -10.32 -7.06 18.04
C GLU A 147 -10.43 -7.90 16.76
N GLY A 148 -9.44 -8.74 16.47
CA GLY A 148 -9.46 -9.71 15.36
C GLY A 148 -9.03 -9.16 13.98
N ILE A 149 -8.49 -7.94 13.92
CA ILE A 149 -7.78 -7.39 12.75
C ILE A 149 -6.35 -6.99 13.18
N PRO A 150 -5.43 -6.68 12.24
CA PRO A 150 -4.07 -6.30 12.62
C PRO A 150 -4.06 -5.10 13.58
N HIS A 151 -3.18 -5.14 14.57
CA HIS A 151 -2.97 -4.01 15.48
C HIS A 151 -2.34 -2.84 14.71
N CYS A 152 -2.53 -1.63 15.23
CA CYS A 152 -2.09 -0.40 14.59
C CYS A 152 -1.18 0.43 15.51
N MET A 153 -0.65 1.54 14.99
CA MET A 153 0.04 2.50 15.84
C MET A 153 -0.95 3.17 16.81
N LYS A 154 -0.57 3.24 18.09
CA LYS A 154 -1.26 4.01 19.11
C LYS A 154 -1.11 5.50 18.81
N ALA A 155 -2.24 6.19 18.63
CA ALA A 155 -2.30 7.63 18.49
C ALA A 155 -3.68 8.13 18.92
N GLU A 156 -3.72 9.19 19.73
CA GLU A 156 -4.97 9.81 20.19
C GLU A 156 -5.45 10.88 19.21
N ASP A 157 -4.50 11.63 18.64
CA ASP A 157 -4.75 12.71 17.67
C ASP A 157 -3.55 12.85 16.69
N PRO A 158 -3.69 13.58 15.56
CA PRO A 158 -2.59 13.74 14.61
C PRO A 158 -1.28 14.29 15.20
N CYS A 159 -1.36 15.13 16.25
CA CYS A 159 -0.19 15.72 16.90
C CYS A 159 0.48 14.75 17.89
N SER A 160 -0.19 13.66 18.28
CA SER A 160 0.40 12.58 19.09
C SER A 160 1.32 11.66 18.28
N LEU A 161 1.23 11.70 16.95
CA LEU A 161 2.16 11.00 16.07
C LEU A 161 3.52 11.71 16.07
N PRO A 162 4.63 10.95 16.18
CA PRO A 162 5.96 11.52 16.07
C PRO A 162 6.18 12.30 14.76
N CYS A 163 6.94 13.40 14.84
CA CYS A 163 7.05 14.40 13.78
C CYS A 163 7.61 13.83 12.46
N GLU A 164 8.40 12.77 12.56
CA GLU A 164 9.08 12.09 11.46
C GLU A 164 8.15 11.27 10.56
N ILE A 165 6.99 10.85 11.07
CA ILE A 165 6.00 10.08 10.30
C ILE A 165 4.84 10.93 9.77
N LEU A 166 4.76 12.20 10.19
CA LEU A 166 3.75 13.15 9.71
C LEU A 166 3.96 13.47 8.24
N PHE A 167 2.87 13.83 7.57
CA PHE A 167 2.92 14.42 6.22
C PHE A 167 3.81 15.67 6.20
N SER A 168 4.49 15.88 5.07
CA SER A 168 5.07 17.20 4.78
C SER A 168 3.95 18.26 4.75
N PHE A 169 4.34 19.52 4.95
CA PHE A 169 3.42 20.65 4.78
C PHE A 169 2.70 20.60 3.43
N THR A 170 3.43 20.33 2.34
CA THR A 170 2.88 20.22 0.99
C THR A 170 1.83 19.12 0.90
N LYS A 171 2.16 17.90 1.35
CA LYS A 171 1.25 16.75 1.33
C LYS A 171 0.01 17.01 2.17
N ALA A 172 0.16 17.56 3.37
CA ALA A 172 -0.95 17.89 4.26
C ALA A 172 -1.89 18.93 3.64
N ALA A 173 -1.34 20.00 3.06
CA ALA A 173 -2.12 21.04 2.40
C ALA A 173 -2.87 20.51 1.17
N GLU A 174 -2.21 19.71 0.32
CA GLU A 174 -2.83 19.10 -0.86
C GLU A 174 -3.93 18.11 -0.49
N PHE A 175 -3.68 17.25 0.50
CA PHE A 175 -4.65 16.28 0.98
C PHE A 175 -5.89 16.98 1.53
N ALA A 176 -5.72 17.97 2.42
CA ALA A 176 -6.81 18.75 2.97
C ALA A 176 -7.60 19.50 1.88
N PHE A 177 -6.89 20.14 0.94
CA PHE A 177 -7.51 20.84 -0.18
C PHE A 177 -8.36 19.88 -1.03
N THR A 178 -7.80 18.72 -1.39
CA THR A 178 -8.48 17.75 -2.26
C THR A 178 -9.66 17.09 -1.54
N ALA A 179 -9.54 16.80 -0.24
CA ALA A 179 -10.63 16.25 0.56
C ALA A 179 -11.82 17.21 0.63
N VAL A 180 -11.58 18.52 0.78
CA VAL A 180 -12.63 19.55 0.81
C VAL A 180 -13.21 19.82 -0.58
N THR A 181 -12.37 19.79 -1.62
CA THR A 181 -12.77 20.21 -2.98
C THR A 181 -13.14 19.05 -3.90
N GLY A 182 -13.03 17.78 -3.50
CA GLY A 182 -13.25 16.62 -4.38
C GLY A 182 -14.61 16.64 -5.08
N LEU A 183 -15.70 16.92 -4.35
CA LEU A 183 -17.02 17.09 -4.94
C LEU A 183 -17.07 18.30 -5.90
N ILE A 184 -16.43 19.41 -5.55
CA ILE A 184 -16.39 20.64 -6.37
C ILE A 184 -15.58 20.43 -7.66
N GLU A 185 -14.43 19.76 -7.59
CA GLU A 185 -13.60 19.43 -8.75
C GLU A 185 -14.35 18.53 -9.75
N LEU A 186 -15.24 17.68 -9.24
CA LEU A 186 -16.15 16.85 -10.03
C LEU A 186 -17.46 17.55 -10.41
N LYS A 187 -17.73 18.75 -9.88
CA LYS A 187 -18.97 19.54 -10.03
C LYS A 187 -20.22 18.82 -9.51
N LEU A 188 -20.10 18.15 -8.37
CA LEU A 188 -21.13 17.31 -7.74
C LEU A 188 -21.66 17.88 -6.42
N GLU A 189 -21.16 19.03 -5.99
CA GLU A 189 -21.55 19.68 -4.73
C GLU A 189 -23.06 19.98 -4.66
N HIS A 190 -23.66 20.32 -5.80
CA HIS A 190 -25.09 20.65 -5.90
C HIS A 190 -26.03 19.45 -5.71
N VAL A 191 -25.51 18.21 -5.78
CA VAL A 191 -26.27 16.96 -5.61
C VAL A 191 -25.78 16.11 -4.43
N ALA A 192 -24.81 16.60 -3.65
CA ALA A 192 -24.21 15.86 -2.55
C ALA A 192 -25.22 15.42 -1.49
N ASP A 193 -26.27 16.21 -1.23
CA ASP A 193 -27.32 15.88 -0.25
C ASP A 193 -28.55 15.18 -0.86
N CYS A 194 -28.54 14.88 -2.17
CA CYS A 194 -29.69 14.29 -2.86
C CYS A 194 -29.86 12.80 -2.49
N LYS A 195 -30.86 12.49 -1.66
CA LYS A 195 -31.16 11.12 -1.19
C LYS A 195 -32.10 10.34 -2.14
N GLU A 196 -32.48 10.95 -3.25
CA GLU A 196 -33.33 10.34 -4.26
C GLU A 196 -32.54 9.35 -5.13
N ASN A 197 -33.28 8.47 -5.79
CA ASN A 197 -32.71 7.55 -6.77
C ASN A 197 -32.50 8.26 -8.10
N TRP A 198 -31.56 7.74 -8.90
CA TRP A 198 -31.42 8.15 -10.29
C TRP A 198 -32.66 7.75 -11.09
N THR A 199 -33.16 8.68 -11.90
CA THR A 199 -34.34 8.48 -12.77
C THR A 199 -33.97 7.94 -14.14
N ASP A 200 -32.79 8.30 -14.63
CA ASP A 200 -32.21 7.83 -15.89
C ASP A 200 -30.73 7.49 -15.65
N ILE A 201 -30.22 6.46 -16.32
CA ILE A 201 -28.78 6.13 -16.28
C ILE A 201 -27.95 7.24 -16.93
N ASP A 202 -28.53 7.96 -17.90
CA ASP A 202 -27.87 9.03 -18.62
C ASP A 202 -27.61 10.27 -17.75
N ASP A 203 -28.38 10.44 -16.67
CA ASP A 203 -28.16 11.49 -15.67
C ASP A 203 -26.83 11.30 -14.92
N MET A 204 -26.25 10.10 -14.93
CA MET A 204 -24.92 9.83 -14.36
C MET A 204 -23.78 10.25 -15.28
N LYS A 205 -24.03 10.51 -16.58
CA LYS A 205 -22.97 10.81 -17.56
C LYS A 205 -22.27 12.16 -17.29
N PRO A 206 -22.98 13.27 -16.98
CA PRO A 206 -22.34 14.57 -16.71
C PRO A 206 -21.35 14.54 -15.54
N VAL A 207 -21.53 13.60 -14.61
CA VAL A 207 -20.66 13.39 -13.44
C VAL A 207 -19.21 13.07 -13.84
N LEU A 208 -19.01 12.46 -15.01
CA LEU A 208 -17.69 12.13 -15.58
C LEU A 208 -17.09 13.21 -16.50
N CYS A 209 -17.90 14.18 -16.97
CA CYS A 209 -17.48 15.14 -17.98
C CYS A 209 -16.39 16.13 -17.49
N CYS A 210 -16.25 16.32 -16.19
CA CYS A 210 -15.38 17.33 -15.59
C CYS A 210 -13.89 16.97 -15.62
N LYS A 211 -13.55 15.68 -15.69
CA LYS A 211 -12.18 15.15 -15.74
C LYS A 211 -12.15 13.99 -16.74
N ARG A 212 -11.87 14.29 -18.02
CA ARG A 212 -11.81 13.28 -19.08
C ARG A 212 -10.58 12.39 -18.90
N ILE A 213 -10.74 11.28 -18.19
CA ILE A 213 -9.77 10.19 -18.17
C ILE A 213 -10.16 9.19 -19.25
N ALA A 214 -9.19 8.75 -20.06
CA ALA A 214 -9.43 7.86 -21.19
C ALA A 214 -10.12 6.55 -20.74
N MET A 215 -9.70 5.98 -19.60
CA MET A 215 -10.26 4.76 -19.06
C MET A 215 -11.70 4.95 -18.55
N SER A 216 -12.00 5.98 -17.75
CA SER A 216 -13.37 6.21 -17.27
C SER A 216 -14.38 6.41 -18.40
N ASN A 217 -13.98 7.09 -19.48
CA ASN A 217 -14.81 7.23 -20.69
C ASN A 217 -15.01 5.90 -21.41
N TYR A 218 -14.00 5.02 -21.39
CA TYR A 218 -14.11 3.68 -21.96
C TYR A 218 -15.07 2.83 -21.12
N VAL A 219 -14.87 2.77 -19.80
CA VAL A 219 -15.74 2.05 -18.86
C VAL A 219 -17.20 2.47 -19.05
N GLN A 220 -17.48 3.77 -19.10
CA GLN A 220 -18.84 4.29 -19.32
C GLN A 220 -19.50 3.73 -20.59
N LYS A 221 -18.73 3.50 -21.67
CA LYS A 221 -19.25 2.99 -22.94
C LYS A 221 -19.36 1.47 -22.97
N HIS A 222 -18.45 0.77 -22.30
CA HIS A 222 -18.23 -0.67 -22.46
C HIS A 222 -18.60 -1.52 -21.22
N TRP A 223 -19.06 -0.91 -20.11
CA TRP A 223 -19.39 -1.64 -18.87
C TRP A 223 -20.45 -2.75 -19.04
N LYS A 224 -21.30 -2.66 -20.07
CA LYS A 224 -22.29 -3.69 -20.39
C LYS A 224 -21.69 -4.92 -21.09
N GLU A 225 -20.49 -4.81 -21.66
CA GLU A 225 -19.87 -5.86 -22.46
C GLU A 225 -19.27 -6.97 -21.58
N ASP A 226 -19.47 -8.22 -21.98
CA ASP A 226 -19.01 -9.39 -21.24
C ASP A 226 -17.48 -9.54 -21.29
N ALA A 227 -16.87 -9.26 -22.44
CA ALA A 227 -15.41 -9.25 -22.59
C ALA A 227 -14.76 -8.23 -21.64
N PHE A 228 -15.34 -7.03 -21.52
CA PHE A 228 -14.82 -6.02 -20.60
C PHE A 228 -15.08 -6.36 -19.12
N PHE A 229 -16.21 -6.98 -18.80
CA PHE A 229 -16.46 -7.52 -17.46
C PHE A 229 -15.41 -8.57 -17.07
N GLY A 230 -15.10 -9.51 -17.98
CA GLY A 230 -14.08 -10.52 -17.76
C GLY A 230 -12.66 -9.94 -17.70
N TYR A 231 -12.33 -8.99 -18.58
CA TYR A 231 -11.04 -8.29 -18.61
C TYR A 231 -10.65 -7.69 -17.25
N GLN A 232 -11.62 -7.13 -16.52
CA GLN A 232 -11.39 -6.49 -15.22
C GLN A 232 -10.88 -7.46 -14.14
N PHE A 233 -11.14 -8.77 -14.25
CA PHE A 233 -10.57 -9.76 -13.32
C PHE A 233 -9.09 -10.02 -13.54
N LEU A 234 -8.54 -9.64 -14.69
CA LEU A 234 -7.12 -9.74 -15.00
C LEU A 234 -6.42 -8.39 -14.87
N ASN A 235 -7.06 -7.31 -15.32
CA ASN A 235 -6.37 -6.03 -15.53
C ASN A 235 -7.11 -4.84 -14.92
N GLY A 236 -8.21 -5.08 -14.19
CA GLY A 236 -8.92 -4.05 -13.43
C GLY A 236 -8.26 -3.75 -12.08
N VAL A 237 -9.01 -3.08 -11.20
CA VAL A 237 -8.54 -2.69 -9.85
C VAL A 237 -8.37 -3.87 -8.89
N ASN A 238 -9.02 -5.00 -9.15
CA ASN A 238 -8.99 -6.17 -8.28
C ASN A 238 -8.62 -7.49 -9.00
N PRO A 239 -7.37 -7.64 -9.45
CA PRO A 239 -6.92 -8.85 -10.15
C PRO A 239 -6.57 -10.02 -9.20
N MET A 240 -7.05 -9.99 -7.95
CA MET A 240 -6.61 -10.89 -6.87
C MET A 240 -7.52 -12.10 -6.64
N LEU A 241 -8.76 -12.08 -7.15
CA LEU A 241 -9.74 -13.13 -6.82
C LEU A 241 -9.77 -14.28 -7.82
N ILE A 242 -9.56 -14.00 -9.10
CA ILE A 242 -9.63 -15.00 -10.16
C ILE A 242 -8.65 -16.13 -9.90
N ARG A 243 -9.09 -17.36 -10.15
CA ARG A 243 -8.27 -18.58 -10.10
C ARG A 243 -8.72 -19.55 -11.18
N ARG A 244 -7.80 -20.40 -11.63
CA ARG A 244 -8.14 -21.52 -12.52
C ARG A 244 -9.04 -22.51 -11.80
N CYS A 245 -10.11 -22.93 -12.47
CA CYS A 245 -11.08 -23.89 -11.95
C CYS A 245 -10.82 -25.26 -12.60
N SER A 246 -10.29 -26.19 -11.80
CA SER A 246 -10.08 -27.59 -12.23
C SER A 246 -11.29 -28.47 -11.95
N ALA A 247 -12.16 -28.07 -11.02
CA ALA A 247 -13.41 -28.70 -10.68
C ALA A 247 -14.38 -27.63 -10.16
N LEU A 248 -15.66 -27.75 -10.54
CA LEU A 248 -16.72 -26.89 -10.00
C LEU A 248 -16.92 -27.20 -8.51
N PRO A 249 -17.16 -26.18 -7.68
CA PRO A 249 -17.51 -26.40 -6.29
C PRO A 249 -18.95 -26.95 -6.19
N ASP A 250 -19.21 -27.82 -5.20
CA ASP A 250 -20.51 -28.51 -5.04
C ASP A 250 -21.70 -27.56 -4.91
N ASN A 251 -21.44 -26.35 -4.41
CA ASN A 251 -22.43 -25.30 -4.24
C ASN A 251 -22.62 -24.43 -5.50
N PHE A 252 -22.10 -24.85 -6.65
CA PHE A 252 -22.29 -24.20 -7.93
C PHE A 252 -22.68 -25.22 -9.03
N PRO A 253 -23.96 -25.65 -9.07
CA PRO A 253 -24.40 -26.77 -9.90
C PRO A 253 -24.59 -26.41 -11.38
N VAL A 254 -23.55 -25.85 -12.00
CA VAL A 254 -23.48 -25.57 -13.44
C VAL A 254 -23.22 -26.89 -14.18
N THR A 255 -23.92 -27.11 -15.29
CA THR A 255 -23.76 -28.29 -16.14
C THR A 255 -23.46 -27.89 -17.58
N ASP A 256 -22.94 -28.83 -18.37
CA ASP A 256 -22.56 -28.60 -19.77
C ASP A 256 -23.69 -28.03 -20.62
N GLY A 257 -24.91 -28.56 -20.46
CA GLY A 257 -26.09 -28.09 -21.20
C GLY A 257 -26.63 -26.71 -20.78
N MET A 258 -26.07 -26.10 -19.73
CA MET A 258 -26.49 -24.78 -19.24
C MET A 258 -25.62 -23.64 -19.77
N VAL A 259 -24.36 -23.93 -20.14
CA VAL A 259 -23.39 -22.91 -20.54
C VAL A 259 -23.15 -22.93 -22.04
N VAL A 260 -22.90 -21.76 -22.62
CA VAL A 260 -22.45 -21.64 -24.00
C VAL A 260 -20.94 -21.44 -23.98
N LEU A 261 -20.20 -22.47 -24.41
CA LEU A 261 -18.74 -22.42 -24.49
C LEU A 261 -18.30 -22.03 -25.90
N HIS A 262 -17.25 -21.23 -26.00
CA HIS A 262 -16.63 -20.90 -27.28
C HIS A 262 -15.78 -22.09 -27.77
N GLY A 263 -16.41 -23.05 -28.46
CA GLY A 263 -15.76 -24.25 -28.98
C GLY A 263 -16.73 -25.43 -29.13
N GLN A 264 -16.20 -26.63 -29.43
CA GLN A 264 -16.97 -27.88 -29.50
C GLN A 264 -16.69 -28.82 -28.31
N CYS A 265 -16.16 -28.30 -27.20
CA CYS A 265 -15.71 -29.09 -26.07
C CYS A 265 -16.66 -28.97 -24.88
N SER A 266 -16.71 -30.00 -24.05
CA SER A 266 -17.50 -29.96 -22.82
C SER A 266 -16.87 -29.07 -21.76
N LEU A 267 -17.65 -28.64 -20.78
CA LEU A 267 -17.16 -27.87 -19.63
C LEU A 267 -16.04 -28.61 -18.88
N GLU A 268 -16.13 -29.94 -18.76
CA GLU A 268 -15.09 -30.77 -18.16
C GLU A 268 -13.79 -30.75 -18.96
N ASP A 269 -13.89 -30.82 -20.29
CA ASP A 269 -12.72 -30.75 -21.17
C ASP A 269 -12.05 -29.38 -21.10
N GLU A 270 -12.83 -28.29 -21.06
CA GLU A 270 -12.29 -26.94 -20.92
C GLU A 270 -11.64 -26.71 -19.54
N MET A 271 -12.18 -27.28 -18.46
CA MET A 271 -11.51 -27.30 -17.13
C MET A 271 -10.18 -28.05 -17.19
N LYS A 272 -10.13 -29.23 -17.83
CA LYS A 272 -8.90 -30.02 -18.00
C LYS A 272 -7.83 -29.27 -18.81
N LYS A 273 -8.24 -28.52 -19.83
CA LYS A 273 -7.35 -27.64 -20.61
C LYS A 273 -6.88 -26.42 -19.83
N GLY A 274 -7.53 -26.09 -18.70
CA GLY A 274 -7.23 -24.92 -17.90
C GLY A 274 -7.85 -23.62 -18.45
N ASN A 275 -8.91 -23.73 -19.24
CA ASN A 275 -9.61 -22.58 -19.85
C ASN A 275 -10.77 -22.05 -19.00
N ILE A 276 -11.11 -22.72 -17.88
CA ILE A 276 -12.20 -22.29 -16.99
C ILE A 276 -11.62 -21.67 -15.72
N PHE A 277 -12.22 -20.56 -15.30
CA PHE A 277 -11.81 -19.77 -14.15
C PHE A 277 -12.99 -19.49 -13.24
N LEU A 278 -12.72 -19.30 -11.95
CA LEU A 278 -13.72 -19.02 -10.93
C LEU A 278 -13.31 -17.78 -10.13
N CYS A 279 -14.26 -16.87 -9.90
CA CYS A 279 -14.18 -15.88 -8.84
C CYS A 279 -15.23 -16.24 -7.77
N ASP A 280 -14.78 -16.49 -6.55
CA ASP A 280 -15.63 -16.90 -5.42
C ASP A 280 -15.57 -15.86 -4.30
N TYR A 281 -16.73 -15.23 -4.04
CA TYR A 281 -16.91 -14.17 -3.05
C TYR A 281 -17.45 -14.70 -1.71
N LYS A 282 -17.25 -15.98 -1.38
CA LYS A 282 -17.73 -16.61 -0.14
C LYS A 282 -17.42 -15.87 1.17
N ARG A 283 -16.37 -15.04 1.22
CA ARG A 283 -16.05 -14.22 2.40
C ARG A 283 -17.17 -13.24 2.75
N LEU A 284 -17.96 -12.82 1.77
CA LEU A 284 -19.10 -11.93 1.93
C LEU A 284 -20.38 -12.65 2.36
N ASP A 285 -20.37 -13.99 2.42
CA ASP A 285 -21.58 -14.76 2.70
C ASP A 285 -22.11 -14.52 4.11
N GLY A 286 -23.39 -14.18 4.21
CA GLY A 286 -24.03 -13.80 5.48
C GLY A 286 -23.48 -12.52 6.13
N VAL A 287 -22.64 -11.73 5.44
CA VAL A 287 -22.21 -10.42 5.97
C VAL A 287 -23.41 -9.49 6.04
N LYS A 288 -23.58 -8.84 7.20
CA LYS A 288 -24.65 -7.88 7.41
C LYS A 288 -24.38 -6.61 6.60
N ALA A 289 -25.25 -6.35 5.63
CA ALA A 289 -25.22 -5.12 4.85
C ALA A 289 -25.68 -3.91 5.68
N ASN A 290 -25.17 -2.74 5.29
CA ASN A 290 -25.40 -1.47 5.95
C ASN A 290 -26.82 -0.91 5.72
N THR A 291 -27.17 0.16 6.45
CA THR A 291 -28.37 0.98 6.22
C THR A 291 -27.94 2.39 5.85
N ILE A 292 -28.27 2.83 4.64
CA ILE A 292 -27.89 4.14 4.10
C ILE A 292 -29.16 4.94 3.83
N ASN A 293 -29.21 6.20 4.26
CA ASN A 293 -30.40 7.06 4.14
C ASN A 293 -31.68 6.40 4.71
N GLY A 294 -31.56 5.59 5.77
CA GLY A 294 -32.68 4.84 6.36
C GLY A 294 -33.18 3.66 5.52
N LYS A 295 -32.51 3.32 4.41
CA LYS A 295 -32.84 2.19 3.54
C LYS A 295 -31.85 1.05 3.74
N LYS A 296 -32.35 -0.17 3.86
CA LYS A 296 -31.54 -1.39 3.90
C LYS A 296 -30.78 -1.55 2.58
N GLN A 297 -29.47 -1.79 2.66
CA GLN A 297 -28.62 -2.11 1.51
C GLN A 297 -28.45 -3.63 1.39
N TYR A 298 -27.88 -4.07 0.26
CA TYR A 298 -27.66 -5.48 -0.04
C TYR A 298 -26.22 -5.73 -0.49
N LEU A 299 -25.61 -6.76 0.08
CA LEU A 299 -24.24 -7.20 -0.21
C LEU A 299 -24.28 -8.71 -0.45
N MET A 300 -23.87 -9.15 -1.64
CA MET A 300 -23.97 -10.53 -2.10
C MET A 300 -22.63 -11.26 -2.07
N ALA A 301 -22.67 -12.59 -2.13
CA ALA A 301 -21.49 -13.45 -2.14
C ALA A 301 -21.48 -14.34 -3.39
N PRO A 302 -21.29 -13.75 -4.58
CA PRO A 302 -21.46 -14.47 -5.83
C PRO A 302 -20.37 -15.50 -6.13
N LEU A 303 -20.69 -16.41 -7.04
CA LEU A 303 -19.79 -17.30 -7.76
C LEU A 303 -19.85 -16.94 -9.24
N VAL A 304 -18.70 -16.68 -9.86
CA VAL A 304 -18.59 -16.26 -11.26
C VAL A 304 -17.73 -17.25 -12.01
N LEU A 305 -18.31 -17.94 -12.98
CA LEU A 305 -17.59 -18.84 -13.87
C LEU A 305 -17.21 -18.09 -15.15
N LEU A 306 -15.93 -18.17 -15.53
CA LEU A 306 -15.42 -17.55 -16.76
C LEU A 306 -14.74 -18.58 -17.67
N HIS A 307 -14.85 -18.38 -18.98
CA HIS A 307 -14.21 -19.19 -20.00
C HIS A 307 -13.20 -18.34 -20.80
N LYS A 308 -11.96 -18.82 -20.92
CA LYS A 308 -10.99 -18.28 -21.88
C LYS A 308 -11.29 -18.82 -23.27
N THR A 309 -11.67 -17.92 -24.17
CA THR A 309 -12.00 -18.26 -25.55
C THR A 309 -10.74 -18.63 -26.36
N PRO A 310 -10.90 -19.23 -27.56
CA PRO A 310 -9.79 -19.44 -28.49
C PRO A 310 -9.07 -18.15 -28.92
N ASP A 311 -9.76 -17.00 -28.85
CA ASP A 311 -9.22 -15.67 -29.16
C ASP A 311 -8.57 -15.01 -27.93
N ASP A 312 -8.35 -15.77 -26.85
CA ASP A 312 -7.71 -15.33 -25.60
C ASP A 312 -8.47 -14.21 -24.85
N GLU A 313 -9.78 -14.11 -25.08
CA GLU A 313 -10.69 -13.29 -24.26
C GLU A 313 -11.23 -14.10 -23.07
N LEU A 314 -11.45 -13.42 -21.95
CA LEU A 314 -12.05 -14.03 -20.77
C LEU A 314 -13.53 -13.63 -20.70
N MET A 315 -14.43 -14.60 -20.88
CA MET A 315 -15.87 -14.36 -20.98
C MET A 315 -16.61 -14.93 -19.76
N PRO A 316 -17.46 -14.16 -19.05
CA PRO A 316 -18.36 -14.72 -18.03
C PRO A 316 -19.39 -15.65 -18.67
N ILE A 317 -19.53 -16.85 -18.13
CA ILE A 317 -20.47 -17.87 -18.64
C ILE A 317 -21.56 -18.26 -17.65
N ALA A 318 -21.38 -18.05 -16.34
CA ALA A 318 -22.41 -18.28 -15.33
C ALA A 318 -22.19 -17.43 -14.08
N ILE A 319 -23.28 -16.93 -13.47
CA ILE A 319 -23.25 -16.19 -12.21
C ILE A 319 -24.32 -16.73 -11.25
N GLN A 320 -23.92 -17.15 -10.06
CA GLN A 320 -24.84 -17.43 -8.94
C GLN A 320 -24.63 -16.36 -7.86
N LEU A 321 -25.68 -15.68 -7.39
CA LEU A 321 -25.52 -14.48 -6.54
C LEU A 321 -25.35 -14.79 -5.04
N LYS A 322 -25.79 -15.95 -4.57
CA LYS A 322 -25.56 -16.43 -3.19
C LYS A 322 -24.75 -17.72 -3.20
N GLN A 323 -24.12 -18.05 -2.08
CA GLN A 323 -23.31 -19.28 -1.95
C GLN A 323 -24.14 -20.56 -1.93
N THR A 324 -25.39 -20.54 -1.47
CA THR A 324 -26.23 -21.75 -1.38
C THR A 324 -27.16 -21.86 -2.59
N PRO A 325 -27.09 -22.93 -3.40
CA PRO A 325 -28.06 -23.18 -4.47
C PRO A 325 -29.48 -23.32 -3.93
N ALA A 326 -30.43 -22.63 -4.57
CA ALA A 326 -31.83 -22.66 -4.19
C ALA A 326 -32.72 -22.21 -5.36
N GLU A 327 -34.02 -22.53 -5.31
CA GLU A 327 -34.99 -22.06 -6.31
C GLU A 327 -35.05 -20.52 -6.38
N ASP A 328 -34.84 -19.82 -5.25
CA ASP A 328 -34.79 -18.37 -5.14
C ASP A 328 -33.37 -17.78 -5.32
N ASN A 329 -32.42 -18.61 -5.76
CA ASN A 329 -31.04 -18.22 -6.11
C ASN A 329 -30.67 -18.82 -7.48
N PRO A 330 -31.31 -18.34 -8.56
CA PRO A 330 -31.04 -18.87 -9.89
C PRO A 330 -29.59 -18.61 -10.33
N ILE A 331 -29.07 -19.50 -11.17
CA ILE A 331 -27.82 -19.28 -11.89
C ILE A 331 -28.13 -18.50 -13.16
N PHE A 332 -27.59 -17.29 -13.29
CA PHE A 332 -27.76 -16.42 -14.45
C PHE A 332 -26.73 -16.74 -15.53
N PHE A 333 -27.13 -16.62 -16.79
CA PHE A 333 -26.31 -16.88 -17.98
C PHE A 333 -26.36 -15.69 -18.94
N PRO A 334 -25.34 -15.51 -19.81
CA PRO A 334 -25.36 -14.48 -20.86
C PRO A 334 -26.55 -14.57 -21.82
N THR A 335 -27.19 -15.73 -21.91
CA THR A 335 -28.38 -15.99 -22.75
C THR A 335 -29.70 -15.60 -22.08
N ASP A 336 -29.69 -15.23 -20.80
CA ASP A 336 -30.88 -14.71 -20.13
C ASP A 336 -31.25 -13.32 -20.69
N SER A 337 -32.36 -12.74 -20.22
CA SER A 337 -32.76 -11.40 -20.65
C SER A 337 -31.69 -10.35 -20.32
N GLU A 338 -31.57 -9.30 -21.14
CA GLU A 338 -30.53 -8.25 -20.98
C GLU A 338 -30.42 -7.78 -19.53
N TYR A 339 -31.56 -7.47 -18.90
CA TYR A 339 -31.56 -6.89 -17.56
C TYR A 339 -31.38 -7.91 -16.43
N ASP A 340 -31.72 -9.19 -16.62
CA ASP A 340 -31.34 -10.22 -15.65
C ASP A 340 -29.82 -10.39 -15.63
N TRP A 341 -29.20 -10.50 -16.81
CA TRP A 341 -27.76 -10.68 -16.93
C TRP A 341 -26.98 -9.45 -16.45
N LEU A 342 -27.39 -8.24 -16.87
CA LEU A 342 -26.76 -7.00 -16.40
C LEU A 342 -26.89 -6.83 -14.89
N THR A 343 -28.05 -7.13 -14.30
CA THR A 343 -28.25 -7.01 -12.85
C THR A 343 -27.40 -8.04 -12.09
N ALA A 344 -27.27 -9.27 -12.60
CA ALA A 344 -26.38 -10.27 -12.01
C ALA A 344 -24.92 -9.78 -12.01
N LYS A 345 -24.42 -9.26 -13.14
CA LYS A 345 -23.07 -8.66 -13.23
C LYS A 345 -22.90 -7.48 -12.27
N LEU A 346 -23.93 -6.67 -12.09
CA LEU A 346 -23.92 -5.50 -11.20
C LEU A 346 -23.76 -5.90 -9.73
N PHE A 347 -24.43 -6.97 -9.27
CA PHE A 347 -24.19 -7.54 -7.94
C PHE A 347 -22.78 -8.09 -7.79
N VAL A 348 -22.20 -8.69 -8.84
CA VAL A 348 -20.79 -9.10 -8.83
C VAL A 348 -19.87 -7.91 -8.69
N ARG A 349 -20.06 -6.84 -9.48
CA ARG A 349 -19.21 -5.63 -9.38
C ARG A 349 -19.30 -4.97 -8.01
N SER A 350 -20.47 -5.04 -7.35
CA SER A 350 -20.63 -4.53 -5.98
C SER A 350 -19.90 -5.39 -4.94
N ALA A 351 -19.98 -6.73 -5.07
CA ALA A 351 -19.19 -7.65 -4.25
C ALA A 351 -17.68 -7.46 -4.48
N ASP A 352 -17.27 -7.23 -5.72
CA ASP A 352 -15.89 -6.93 -6.11
C ASP A 352 -15.37 -5.65 -5.47
N PHE A 353 -16.19 -4.59 -5.44
CA PHE A 353 -15.86 -3.37 -4.71
C PHE A 353 -15.60 -3.64 -3.22
N SER A 354 -16.47 -4.40 -2.53
CA SER A 354 -16.31 -4.67 -1.11
C SER A 354 -15.06 -5.51 -0.79
N GLU A 355 -14.77 -6.55 -1.59
CA GLU A 355 -13.54 -7.33 -1.46
C GLU A 355 -12.30 -6.50 -1.80
N HIS A 356 -12.35 -5.71 -2.88
CA HIS A 356 -11.27 -4.83 -3.28
C HIS A 356 -10.91 -3.86 -2.16
N GLN A 357 -11.87 -3.07 -1.68
CA GLN A 357 -11.61 -1.99 -0.74
C GLN A 357 -11.15 -2.48 0.62
N LEU A 358 -11.76 -3.54 1.15
CA LEU A 358 -11.51 -3.98 2.52
C LEU A 358 -10.38 -5.02 2.63
N ASN A 359 -10.38 -6.03 1.75
CA ASN A 359 -9.39 -7.08 1.80
C ASN A 359 -8.13 -6.67 1.02
N VAL A 360 -8.29 -6.38 -0.27
CA VAL A 360 -7.14 -6.23 -1.18
C VAL A 360 -6.41 -4.90 -1.00
N HIS A 361 -7.15 -3.82 -0.77
CA HIS A 361 -6.61 -2.48 -0.57
C HIS A 361 -6.33 -2.24 0.93
N LEU A 362 -7.35 -2.05 1.76
CA LEU A 362 -7.15 -1.68 3.16
C LEU A 362 -6.32 -2.72 3.95
N LEU A 363 -6.73 -3.98 4.01
CA LEU A 363 -6.01 -4.98 4.82
C LEU A 363 -4.63 -5.29 4.24
N ARG A 364 -4.58 -5.77 2.99
CA ARG A 364 -3.36 -6.35 2.40
C ARG A 364 -2.30 -5.34 2.01
N THR A 365 -2.63 -4.05 1.88
CA THR A 365 -1.61 -3.02 1.63
C THR A 365 -1.49 -2.07 2.82
N HIS A 366 -2.54 -1.34 3.19
CA HIS A 366 -2.43 -0.32 4.24
C HIS A 366 -2.10 -0.91 5.62
N LEU A 367 -2.94 -1.82 6.14
CA LEU A 367 -2.78 -2.31 7.51
C LEU A 367 -1.50 -3.14 7.66
N LEU A 368 -1.15 -3.96 6.66
CA LEU A 368 0.13 -4.68 6.68
C LEU A 368 1.35 -3.76 6.55
N ALA A 369 1.31 -2.74 5.68
CA ALA A 369 2.40 -1.77 5.58
C ALA A 369 2.60 -1.01 6.90
N GLU A 370 1.53 -0.66 7.60
CA GLU A 370 1.59 -0.09 8.95
C GLU A 370 2.20 -1.07 9.95
N VAL A 371 1.81 -2.34 9.92
CA VAL A 371 2.41 -3.37 10.78
C VAL A 371 3.93 -3.44 10.57
N PHE A 372 4.37 -3.47 9.31
CA PHE A 372 5.79 -3.52 8.97
C PHE A 372 6.52 -2.26 9.46
N ALA A 373 5.90 -1.09 9.31
CA ALA A 373 6.46 0.20 9.72
C ALA A 373 6.59 0.32 11.24
N VAL A 374 5.53 0.00 12.00
CA VAL A 374 5.57 0.06 13.47
C VAL A 374 6.63 -0.90 14.00
N SER A 375 6.65 -2.16 13.54
CA SER A 375 7.66 -3.11 13.99
C SER A 375 9.08 -2.66 13.63
N LEU A 376 9.29 -2.12 12.42
CA LEU A 376 10.60 -1.61 12.00
C LEU A 376 11.08 -0.50 12.93
N LEU A 377 10.24 0.52 13.14
CA LEU A 377 10.57 1.69 13.94
C LEU A 377 10.82 1.31 15.41
N ARG A 378 10.07 0.35 15.97
CA ARG A 378 10.25 -0.08 17.36
C ARG A 378 11.46 -0.96 17.62
N ASN A 379 11.83 -1.83 16.67
CA ASN A 379 12.71 -2.97 16.95
C ASN A 379 14.04 -2.91 16.21
N VAL A 380 14.19 -2.05 15.21
CA VAL A 380 15.37 -2.00 14.35
C VAL A 380 15.98 -0.59 14.38
N PRO A 381 17.21 -0.41 14.87
CA PRO A 381 17.82 0.91 15.04
C PRO A 381 18.29 1.49 13.69
N MET A 382 18.46 2.81 13.61
CA MET A 382 18.79 3.54 12.38
C MET A 382 20.06 3.06 11.67
N VAL A 383 21.03 2.59 12.45
CA VAL A 383 22.30 2.09 11.95
C VAL A 383 22.17 0.68 11.32
N HIS A 384 21.08 -0.04 11.57
CA HIS A 384 20.92 -1.40 11.08
C HIS A 384 20.65 -1.43 9.56
N PRO A 385 21.23 -2.37 8.79
CA PRO A 385 21.05 -2.42 7.33
C PRO A 385 19.58 -2.60 6.90
N LEU A 386 18.81 -3.40 7.65
CA LEU A 386 17.37 -3.54 7.41
C LEU A 386 16.59 -2.23 7.58
N TYR A 387 16.94 -1.40 8.58
CA TYR A 387 16.30 -0.09 8.75
C TYR A 387 16.56 0.80 7.55
N LYS A 388 17.84 0.94 7.17
CA LYS A 388 18.26 1.76 6.03
C LYS A 388 17.58 1.32 4.73
N LEU A 389 17.36 0.02 4.57
CA LEU A 389 16.67 -0.56 3.41
C LEU A 389 15.16 -0.29 3.42
N LEU A 390 14.49 -0.42 4.58
CA LEU A 390 13.03 -0.38 4.67
C LEU A 390 12.43 1.00 5.00
N ILE A 391 13.18 1.90 5.64
CA ILE A 391 12.64 3.22 6.06
C ILE A 391 12.06 4.05 4.90
N PRO A 392 12.58 4.03 3.65
CA PRO A 392 11.95 4.77 2.56
C PRO A 392 10.57 4.20 2.18
N HIS A 393 10.32 2.93 2.51
CA HIS A 393 9.09 2.19 2.18
C HIS A 393 8.01 2.30 3.27
N THR A 394 8.25 3.09 4.32
CA THR A 394 7.27 3.36 5.40
C THR A 394 6.81 4.81 5.43
N ARG A 395 7.33 5.67 4.54
CA ARG A 395 7.04 7.10 4.51
C ARG A 395 5.53 7.32 4.47
N TYR A 396 5.03 8.10 5.43
CA TYR A 396 3.63 8.51 5.55
C TYR A 396 2.58 7.43 5.85
N THR A 397 2.94 6.15 5.84
CA THR A 397 2.00 5.03 6.04
C THR A 397 1.23 5.12 7.35
N LEU A 398 1.90 5.49 8.44
CA LEU A 398 1.27 5.61 9.76
C LEU A 398 0.27 6.79 9.80
N GLN A 399 0.62 7.93 9.19
CA GLN A 399 -0.26 9.09 9.11
C GLN A 399 -1.51 8.81 8.28
N ILE A 400 -1.35 8.23 7.08
CA ILE A 400 -2.50 7.98 6.19
C ILE A 400 -3.46 6.96 6.80
N ASN A 401 -2.94 5.90 7.45
CA ASN A 401 -3.79 4.92 8.10
C ASN A 401 -4.51 5.48 9.34
N PHE A 402 -3.85 6.36 10.09
CA PHE A 402 -4.49 7.10 11.16
C PHE A 402 -5.65 7.95 10.63
N LEU A 403 -5.44 8.70 9.54
CA LEU A 403 -6.50 9.47 8.89
C LEU A 403 -7.62 8.60 8.33
N ALA A 404 -7.30 7.42 7.77
CA ALA A 404 -8.31 6.47 7.30
C ALA A 404 -9.20 5.98 8.47
N ARG A 405 -8.60 5.66 9.63
CA ARG A 405 -9.34 5.30 10.85
C ARG A 405 -10.28 6.41 11.32
N GLN A 406 -9.89 7.68 11.17
CA GLN A 406 -10.71 8.81 11.60
C GLN A 406 -11.79 9.22 10.59
N LEU A 407 -11.48 9.22 9.29
CA LEU A 407 -12.32 9.88 8.28
C LEU A 407 -13.02 8.88 7.35
N LEU A 408 -12.47 7.68 7.19
CA LEU A 408 -12.97 6.69 6.23
C LEU A 408 -13.75 5.58 6.91
N ILE A 409 -13.14 4.93 7.91
CA ILE A 409 -13.69 3.71 8.54
C ILE A 409 -14.23 3.92 9.96
N ALA A 410 -14.25 5.16 10.45
CA ALA A 410 -14.94 5.52 11.69
C ALA A 410 -16.46 5.27 11.61
N GLU A 411 -17.15 5.37 12.75
CA GLU A 411 -18.61 5.25 12.83
C GLU A 411 -19.33 6.28 11.96
N ASP A 412 -18.79 7.50 11.87
CA ASP A 412 -19.25 8.58 11.00
C ASP A 412 -18.36 8.74 9.75
N GLY A 413 -17.46 7.80 9.49
CA GLY A 413 -16.59 7.82 8.32
C GLY A 413 -17.34 7.56 7.00
N VAL A 414 -16.76 8.00 5.89
CA VAL A 414 -17.36 7.92 4.54
C VAL A 414 -17.79 6.48 4.18
N PHE A 415 -16.98 5.48 4.52
CA PHE A 415 -17.28 4.09 4.19
C PHE A 415 -18.52 3.60 4.96
N THR A 416 -18.65 3.98 6.23
CA THR A 416 -19.84 3.68 7.06
C THR A 416 -21.08 4.44 6.59
N GLN A 417 -20.94 5.65 6.05
CA GLN A 417 -22.08 6.42 5.57
C GLN A 417 -22.59 5.95 4.20
N PHE A 418 -21.71 5.48 3.30
CA PHE A 418 -22.04 5.33 1.88
C PHE A 418 -21.79 3.95 1.26
N ALA A 419 -21.12 3.00 1.94
CA ALA A 419 -20.89 1.67 1.39
C ALA A 419 -21.85 0.61 1.98
N ALA A 420 -22.29 -0.35 1.15
CA ALA A 420 -23.09 -1.50 1.61
C ALA A 420 -22.32 -2.37 2.61
N SER A 421 -21.00 -2.44 2.47
CA SER A 421 -20.09 -3.13 3.38
C SER A 421 -19.64 -2.28 4.58
N GLY A 422 -20.22 -1.09 4.79
CA GLY A 422 -19.93 -0.24 5.94
C GLY A 422 -20.48 -0.78 7.27
N GLY A 423 -20.09 -0.14 8.38
CA GLY A 423 -20.54 -0.52 9.72
C GLY A 423 -20.05 -1.91 10.15
N GLU A 424 -20.92 -2.72 10.75
CA GLU A 424 -20.59 -4.07 11.26
C GLU A 424 -20.07 -5.02 10.17
N GLY A 425 -20.55 -4.87 8.93
CA GLY A 425 -20.13 -5.69 7.80
C GLY A 425 -18.65 -5.53 7.50
N MET A 426 -18.12 -4.32 7.62
CA MET A 426 -16.71 -3.98 7.38
C MET A 426 -15.78 -4.80 8.29
N ILE A 427 -16.08 -4.78 9.59
CA ILE A 427 -15.29 -5.49 10.59
C ILE A 427 -15.35 -7.00 10.35
N THR A 428 -16.51 -7.53 9.98
CA THR A 428 -16.67 -8.94 9.66
C THR A 428 -15.81 -9.36 8.45
N ILE A 429 -15.81 -8.54 7.40
CA ILE A 429 -15.00 -8.79 6.19
C ILE A 429 -13.51 -8.74 6.52
N LEU A 430 -13.05 -7.73 7.26
CA LEU A 430 -11.64 -7.60 7.64
C LEU A 430 -11.15 -8.79 8.47
N LYS A 431 -11.95 -9.24 9.46
CA LYS A 431 -11.65 -10.43 10.27
C LYS A 431 -11.49 -11.69 9.42
N ARG A 432 -12.45 -11.95 8.53
CA ARG A 432 -12.43 -13.11 7.63
C ARG A 432 -11.29 -13.03 6.61
N SER A 433 -10.94 -11.81 6.20
CA SER A 433 -9.83 -11.57 5.28
C SER A 433 -8.49 -11.89 5.96
N LEU A 434 -8.27 -11.40 7.18
CA LEU A 434 -7.07 -11.73 7.95
C LEU A 434 -6.99 -13.24 8.24
N SER A 435 -8.10 -13.88 8.61
CA SER A 435 -8.10 -15.31 8.93
C SER A 435 -7.83 -16.22 7.72
N SER A 436 -8.01 -15.73 6.50
CA SER A 436 -7.75 -16.48 5.25
C SER A 436 -6.48 -16.03 4.53
N LEU A 437 -5.75 -15.06 5.09
CA LEU A 437 -4.53 -14.53 4.52
C LEU A 437 -3.38 -15.52 4.71
N THR A 438 -2.64 -15.80 3.65
CA THR A 438 -1.42 -16.62 3.71
C THR A 438 -0.20 -15.84 3.26
N TYR A 439 0.98 -16.21 3.76
CA TYR A 439 2.25 -15.64 3.32
C TYR A 439 2.49 -15.84 1.82
N SER A 440 2.13 -17.01 1.28
CA SER A 440 2.18 -17.28 -0.17
C SER A 440 1.32 -16.30 -0.96
N SER A 441 0.12 -15.97 -0.47
CA SER A 441 -0.78 -15.02 -1.14
C SER A 441 -0.29 -13.56 -1.10
N LEU A 442 0.75 -13.25 -0.31
CA LEU A 442 1.45 -11.96 -0.31
C LEU A 442 2.70 -11.98 -1.21
N CYS A 443 3.15 -13.16 -1.60
CA CYS A 443 4.32 -13.35 -2.45
C CYS A 443 3.88 -13.56 -3.89
N MET A 444 4.06 -12.56 -4.75
CA MET A 444 3.45 -12.57 -6.08
C MET A 444 3.69 -13.84 -6.94
N PRO A 445 4.92 -14.39 -7.02
CA PRO A 445 5.12 -15.64 -7.76
C PRO A 445 4.35 -16.82 -7.18
N ASP A 446 4.29 -16.91 -5.84
CA ASP A 446 3.58 -18.00 -5.15
C ASP A 446 2.07 -17.85 -5.35
N ASP A 447 1.52 -16.65 -5.18
CA ASP A 447 0.10 -16.35 -5.38
C ASP A 447 -0.37 -16.68 -6.81
N ILE A 448 0.41 -16.28 -7.83
CA ILE A 448 0.09 -16.57 -9.23
C ILE A 448 0.12 -18.07 -9.53
N ALA A 449 1.10 -18.79 -8.97
CA ALA A 449 1.21 -20.24 -9.11
C ALA A 449 0.07 -20.98 -8.39
N GLU A 450 -0.25 -20.60 -7.14
CA GLU A 450 -1.32 -21.19 -6.34
C GLU A 450 -2.70 -20.97 -6.96
N ARG A 451 -2.93 -19.80 -7.57
CA ARG A 451 -4.17 -19.52 -8.33
C ARG A 451 -4.18 -20.18 -9.71
N GLY A 452 -3.08 -20.78 -10.16
CA GLY A 452 -2.94 -21.48 -11.43
C GLY A 452 -2.99 -20.55 -12.64
N LEU A 453 -2.41 -19.36 -12.53
CA LEU A 453 -2.56 -18.28 -13.50
C LEU A 453 -1.30 -18.00 -14.35
N GLU A 454 -0.25 -18.81 -14.24
CA GLU A 454 1.05 -18.57 -14.91
C GLU A 454 0.93 -18.49 -16.44
N GLY A 455 0.05 -19.31 -17.04
CA GLY A 455 -0.11 -19.41 -18.49
C GLY A 455 -1.24 -18.56 -19.09
N VAL A 456 -1.92 -17.73 -18.31
CA VAL A 456 -3.08 -16.95 -18.79
C VAL A 456 -2.60 -15.81 -19.73
N PRO A 457 -3.06 -15.75 -20.99
CA PRO A 457 -2.68 -14.66 -21.89
C PRO A 457 -3.30 -13.33 -21.44
N ASN A 458 -2.73 -12.21 -21.91
CA ASN A 458 -3.27 -10.86 -21.68
C ASN A 458 -3.48 -10.49 -20.19
N PHE A 459 -2.67 -11.05 -19.28
CA PHE A 459 -2.75 -10.78 -17.84
C PHE A 459 -1.60 -9.86 -17.40
N TYR A 460 -1.77 -8.57 -17.64
CA TYR A 460 -0.72 -7.57 -17.50
C TYR A 460 -0.36 -7.26 -16.04
N TYR A 461 -1.32 -7.32 -15.11
CA TYR A 461 -1.02 -7.24 -13.67
C TYR A 461 0.02 -8.31 -13.28
N ARG A 462 -0.21 -9.58 -13.68
CA ARG A 462 0.75 -10.66 -13.45
C ARG A 462 2.09 -10.34 -14.11
N ASP A 463 2.08 -10.04 -15.41
CA ASP A 463 3.30 -9.91 -16.19
C ASP A 463 4.21 -8.79 -15.67
N ASP A 464 3.63 -7.65 -15.30
CA ASP A 464 4.38 -6.51 -14.80
C ASP A 464 4.76 -6.71 -13.34
N GLY A 465 3.83 -7.19 -12.51
CA GLY A 465 4.08 -7.43 -11.10
C GLY A 465 5.14 -8.50 -10.84
N LEU A 466 5.21 -9.58 -11.65
CA LEU A 466 6.31 -10.54 -11.59
C LEU A 466 7.65 -9.90 -11.93
N LYS A 467 7.71 -8.98 -12.91
CA LYS A 467 8.94 -8.25 -13.22
C LYS A 467 9.35 -7.35 -12.05
N PHE A 468 8.42 -6.61 -11.45
CA PHE A 468 8.70 -5.84 -10.23
C PHE A 468 9.22 -6.73 -9.11
N TRP A 469 8.53 -7.83 -8.82
CA TRP A 469 8.93 -8.78 -7.78
C TRP A 469 10.37 -9.24 -7.99
N HIS A 470 10.73 -9.67 -9.20
CA HIS A 470 12.07 -10.14 -9.49
C HIS A 470 13.15 -9.04 -9.41
N ILE A 471 12.83 -7.80 -9.83
CA ILE A 471 13.75 -6.65 -9.71
C ILE A 471 13.97 -6.30 -8.23
N ILE A 472 12.89 -6.19 -7.44
CA ILE A 472 12.96 -5.94 -6.00
C ILE A 472 13.71 -7.07 -5.30
N HIS A 473 13.42 -8.33 -5.64
CA HIS A 473 14.11 -9.49 -5.07
C HIS A 473 15.62 -9.43 -5.32
N ARG A 474 16.07 -9.12 -6.55
CA ARG A 474 17.50 -8.99 -6.84
C ARG A 474 18.14 -7.87 -6.03
N PHE A 475 17.47 -6.72 -5.91
CA PHE A 475 17.95 -5.60 -5.11
C PHE A 475 18.09 -5.99 -3.62
N VAL A 476 17.03 -6.53 -3.03
CA VAL A 476 17.01 -7.00 -1.63
C VAL A 476 18.06 -8.08 -1.40
N GLN A 477 18.15 -9.06 -2.30
CA GLN A 477 19.14 -10.13 -2.23
C GLN A 477 20.56 -9.55 -2.25
N GLY A 478 20.84 -8.62 -3.16
CA GLY A 478 22.13 -7.96 -3.27
C GLY A 478 22.52 -7.22 -1.99
N VAL A 479 21.59 -6.45 -1.43
CA VAL A 479 21.83 -5.66 -0.20
C VAL A 479 21.98 -6.58 1.00
N LEU A 480 21.04 -7.50 1.23
CA LEU A 480 21.05 -8.33 2.42
C LEU A 480 22.16 -9.39 2.38
N SER A 481 22.52 -9.94 1.22
CA SER A 481 23.69 -10.84 1.11
C SER A 481 25.03 -10.08 1.20
N TYR A 482 25.02 -8.75 1.00
CA TYR A 482 26.19 -7.93 1.30
C TYR A 482 26.43 -7.84 2.81
N TYR A 483 25.39 -7.76 3.63
CA TYR A 483 25.53 -7.77 5.09
C TYR A 483 25.57 -9.19 5.66
N TYR A 484 24.56 -10.02 5.43
CA TYR A 484 24.45 -11.40 5.93
C TYR A 484 25.11 -12.41 4.98
N LYS A 485 26.28 -12.93 5.38
CA LYS A 485 27.08 -13.91 4.62
C LYS A 485 26.67 -15.35 4.87
N THR A 486 26.06 -15.62 6.03
CA THR A 486 25.65 -16.96 6.43
C THR A 486 24.31 -16.93 7.14
N ASP A 487 23.61 -18.06 7.11
CA ASP A 487 22.36 -18.25 7.84
C ASP A 487 22.53 -18.08 9.36
N ALA A 488 23.72 -18.41 9.89
CA ALA A 488 24.05 -18.21 11.30
C ALA A 488 24.02 -16.73 11.71
N GLU A 489 24.45 -15.82 10.82
CA GLU A 489 24.40 -14.37 11.09
C GLU A 489 22.95 -13.87 11.17
N VAL A 490 22.02 -14.45 10.39
CA VAL A 490 20.59 -14.13 10.47
C VAL A 490 19.99 -14.65 11.77
N GLN A 491 20.36 -15.86 12.18
CA GLN A 491 19.89 -16.47 13.43
C GLN A 491 20.40 -15.73 14.68
N GLN A 492 21.63 -15.22 14.64
CA GLN A 492 22.26 -14.49 15.74
C GLN A 492 21.70 -13.07 15.95
N ASP A 493 21.08 -12.49 14.92
CA ASP A 493 20.59 -11.11 14.95
C ASP A 493 19.26 -10.99 15.71
N TYR A 494 19.34 -10.75 17.03
CA TYR A 494 18.15 -10.69 17.87
C TYR A 494 17.21 -9.51 17.55
N GLU A 495 17.71 -8.44 16.92
CA GLU A 495 16.88 -7.28 16.53
C GLU A 495 16.02 -7.65 15.32
N LEU A 496 16.63 -8.33 14.34
CA LEU A 496 15.91 -8.92 13.22
C LEU A 496 14.86 -9.93 13.69
N GLN A 497 15.21 -10.82 14.63
CA GLN A 497 14.27 -11.81 15.17
C GLN A 497 13.12 -11.14 15.95
N LYS A 498 13.38 -10.02 16.62
CA LYS A 498 12.35 -9.25 17.32
C LYS A 498 11.41 -8.56 16.33
N TRP A 499 11.94 -8.02 15.23
CA TRP A 499 11.15 -7.40 14.17
C TRP A 499 10.10 -8.35 13.57
N ILE A 500 10.51 -9.55 13.14
CA ILE A 500 9.57 -10.52 12.56
C ILE A 500 8.58 -11.08 13.59
N ARG A 501 9.03 -11.29 14.84
CA ARG A 501 8.16 -11.75 15.92
C ARG A 501 7.06 -10.74 16.22
N ASP A 502 7.40 -9.45 16.30
CA ASP A 502 6.42 -8.38 16.54
C ASP A 502 5.41 -8.29 15.39
N ILE A 503 5.83 -8.49 14.13
CA ILE A 503 4.92 -8.58 12.98
C ILE A 503 3.97 -9.78 13.11
N PHE A 504 4.48 -10.96 13.47
CA PHE A 504 3.67 -12.15 13.64
C PHE A 504 2.64 -11.99 14.77
N GLU A 505 3.07 -11.47 15.92
CA GLU A 505 2.23 -11.32 17.10
C GLU A 505 1.17 -10.24 16.94
N GLN A 506 1.53 -9.08 16.36
CA GLN A 506 0.67 -7.89 16.34
C GLN A 506 -0.08 -7.74 15.00
N GLY A 507 0.54 -8.13 13.89
CA GLY A 507 -0.06 -8.04 12.57
C GLY A 507 -0.89 -9.26 12.19
N PHE A 508 -0.38 -10.45 12.51
CA PHE A 508 -1.03 -11.73 12.18
C PHE A 508 -1.67 -12.40 13.41
N LEU A 509 -1.71 -11.71 14.55
CA LEU A 509 -2.38 -12.12 15.78
C LEU A 509 -1.92 -13.51 16.28
N SER A 510 -0.64 -13.80 16.10
CA SER A 510 -0.03 -15.10 16.41
C SER A 510 -0.66 -16.30 15.69
N ASN A 511 -1.31 -16.07 14.54
CA ASN A 511 -1.94 -17.13 13.76
C ASN A 511 -0.92 -17.86 12.87
N ALA A 512 -0.47 -19.04 13.32
CA ALA A 512 0.48 -19.87 12.59
C ALA A 512 -0.05 -20.40 11.24
N ASP A 513 -1.38 -20.50 11.07
CA ASP A 513 -1.99 -21.01 9.84
C ASP A 513 -1.78 -20.07 8.64
N THR A 514 -1.41 -18.81 8.90
CA THR A 514 -1.06 -17.84 7.86
C THR A 514 0.25 -18.21 7.14
N GLY A 515 1.11 -19.02 7.75
CA GLY A 515 2.43 -19.38 7.21
C GLY A 515 3.44 -18.23 7.22
N ILE A 516 3.12 -17.08 7.83
CA ILE A 516 4.09 -15.99 8.03
C ILE A 516 5.21 -16.47 8.98
N PRO A 517 6.48 -16.15 8.69
CA PRO A 517 7.58 -16.54 9.57
C PRO A 517 7.43 -15.98 10.98
N GLN A 518 7.75 -16.79 11.99
CA GLN A 518 7.87 -16.34 13.40
C GLN A 518 9.31 -15.95 13.76
N SER A 519 10.25 -16.39 12.94
CA SER A 519 11.69 -16.18 13.05
C SER A 519 12.33 -16.44 11.69
N PHE A 520 13.48 -15.85 11.43
CA PHE A 520 14.27 -16.17 10.23
C PHE A 520 15.39 -17.13 10.59
N THR A 521 15.53 -18.20 9.79
CA THR A 521 16.61 -19.17 9.95
C THR A 521 17.64 -19.07 8.83
N THR A 522 17.26 -18.56 7.66
CA THR A 522 18.15 -18.43 6.50
C THR A 522 18.15 -17.03 5.90
N VAL A 523 19.23 -16.70 5.17
CA VAL A 523 19.31 -15.47 4.37
C VAL A 523 18.23 -15.46 3.28
N ALA A 524 17.91 -16.62 2.70
CA ALA A 524 16.89 -16.73 1.66
C ALA A 524 15.48 -16.38 2.17
N GLU A 525 15.11 -16.86 3.37
CA GLU A 525 13.84 -16.50 4.02
C GLU A 525 13.75 -15.00 4.28
N LEU A 526 14.83 -14.41 4.83
CA LEU A 526 14.90 -12.98 5.07
C LEU A 526 14.73 -12.18 3.77
N VAL A 527 15.44 -12.55 2.71
CA VAL A 527 15.36 -11.90 1.39
C VAL A 527 13.95 -11.97 0.83
N LYS A 528 13.31 -13.15 0.86
CA LYS A 528 11.94 -13.32 0.37
C LYS A 528 10.94 -12.47 1.17
N PHE A 529 11.08 -12.43 2.49
CA PHE A 529 10.19 -11.65 3.34
C PHE A 529 10.35 -10.15 3.12
N VAL A 530 11.58 -9.64 3.06
CA VAL A 530 11.84 -8.22 2.80
C VAL A 530 11.41 -7.82 1.38
N THR A 531 11.54 -8.72 0.40
CA THR A 531 10.96 -8.51 -0.94
C THR A 531 9.45 -8.35 -0.87
N MET A 532 8.76 -9.21 -0.12
CA MET A 532 7.31 -9.12 0.10
C MET A 532 6.91 -7.79 0.75
N VAL A 533 7.64 -7.34 1.78
CA VAL A 533 7.38 -6.05 2.45
C VAL A 533 7.49 -4.90 1.47
N ILE A 534 8.60 -4.80 0.71
CA ILE A 534 8.80 -3.71 -0.25
C ILE A 534 7.75 -3.78 -1.36
N PHE A 535 7.47 -4.97 -1.91
CA PHE A 535 6.47 -5.15 -2.97
C PHE A 535 5.07 -4.74 -2.50
N THR A 536 4.68 -5.15 -1.29
CA THR A 536 3.38 -4.83 -0.67
C THR A 536 3.21 -3.32 -0.50
N SER A 537 4.23 -2.65 0.04
CA SER A 537 4.21 -1.21 0.30
C SER A 537 4.34 -0.35 -0.95
N SER A 538 4.67 -0.93 -2.11
CA SER A 538 4.89 -0.18 -3.36
C SER A 538 4.02 -0.70 -4.50
N ALA A 539 4.52 -1.68 -5.26
CA ALA A 539 3.90 -2.18 -6.49
C ALA A 539 2.49 -2.73 -6.25
N GLN A 540 2.27 -3.52 -5.18
CA GLN A 540 0.94 -4.06 -4.90
C GLN A 540 -0.06 -2.95 -4.60
N HIS A 541 0.30 -1.99 -3.75
CA HIS A 541 -0.53 -0.82 -3.46
C HIS A 541 -0.85 -0.03 -4.72
N ALA A 542 0.16 0.31 -5.53
CA ALA A 542 -0.04 1.05 -6.77
C ALA A 542 -1.01 0.34 -7.73
N ALA A 543 -0.85 -0.98 -7.90
CA ALA A 543 -1.69 -1.80 -8.79
C ALA A 543 -3.17 -1.79 -8.40
N VAL A 544 -3.48 -1.69 -7.10
CA VAL A 544 -4.87 -1.77 -6.58
C VAL A 544 -5.44 -0.41 -6.19
N ASN A 545 -4.61 0.65 -6.10
CA ASN A 545 -5.04 2.00 -5.75
C ASN A 545 -5.23 2.91 -6.98
N ALA A 546 -4.27 2.92 -7.91
CA ALA A 546 -4.21 3.96 -8.96
C ALA A 546 -5.39 3.92 -9.95
N GLY A 547 -6.01 2.75 -10.14
CA GLY A 547 -7.15 2.57 -11.04
C GLY A 547 -8.52 2.84 -10.40
N GLN A 548 -8.61 3.21 -9.12
CA GLN A 548 -9.90 3.32 -8.43
C GLN A 548 -10.88 4.23 -9.16
N PHE A 549 -10.46 5.45 -9.54
CA PHE A 549 -11.35 6.36 -10.27
C PHE A 549 -11.52 5.99 -11.75
N ASP A 550 -10.54 5.32 -12.36
CA ASP A 550 -10.64 4.84 -13.74
C ASP A 550 -11.85 3.91 -13.92
N TYR A 551 -12.03 2.95 -13.02
CA TYR A 551 -13.15 1.99 -13.06
C TYR A 551 -14.35 2.39 -12.20
N GLY A 552 -14.11 3.16 -11.13
CA GLY A 552 -15.12 3.60 -10.18
C GLY A 552 -15.76 4.95 -10.50
N GLY A 553 -15.21 5.71 -11.45
CA GLY A 553 -15.82 6.93 -11.96
C GLY A 553 -17.15 6.67 -12.68
N TRP A 554 -17.39 5.44 -13.15
CA TRP A 554 -18.70 5.02 -13.65
C TRP A 554 -19.35 4.05 -12.66
N MET A 555 -20.25 4.56 -11.83
CA MET A 555 -20.83 3.81 -10.72
C MET A 555 -21.48 2.47 -11.13
N PRO A 556 -22.21 2.32 -12.26
CA PRO A 556 -22.72 1.01 -12.67
C PRO A 556 -21.65 -0.08 -12.86
N ASN A 557 -20.40 0.31 -13.12
CA ASN A 557 -19.26 -0.62 -13.18
C ASN A 557 -18.63 -0.92 -11.82
N THR A 558 -18.82 -0.06 -10.81
CA THR A 558 -18.29 -0.27 -9.45
C THR A 558 -19.29 0.24 -8.41
N PRO A 559 -20.44 -0.43 -8.22
CA PRO A 559 -21.47 0.04 -7.31
C PRO A 559 -21.04 -0.14 -5.87
N ILE A 560 -20.89 0.96 -5.13
CA ILE A 560 -20.47 0.91 -3.72
C ILE A 560 -21.57 0.36 -2.78
N SER A 561 -22.82 0.38 -3.25
CA SER A 561 -23.99 -0.10 -2.53
C SER A 561 -25.14 -0.40 -3.48
N LEU A 562 -26.05 -1.29 -3.08
CA LEU A 562 -27.27 -1.65 -3.81
C LEU A 562 -28.49 -1.63 -2.87
N GLN A 563 -29.60 -1.05 -3.34
CA GLN A 563 -30.79 -0.75 -2.53
C GLN A 563 -31.87 -1.84 -2.59
N ARG A 564 -31.74 -2.83 -3.47
CA ARG A 564 -32.72 -3.92 -3.64
C ARG A 564 -32.07 -5.29 -3.50
N PRO A 565 -32.85 -6.32 -3.08
CA PRO A 565 -32.36 -7.69 -3.05
C PRO A 565 -32.03 -8.19 -4.47
N PRO A 566 -31.19 -9.22 -4.60
CA PRO A 566 -30.95 -9.86 -5.89
C PRO A 566 -32.26 -10.45 -6.46
N PRO A 567 -32.41 -10.52 -7.79
CA PRO A 567 -33.56 -11.19 -8.40
C PRO A 567 -33.63 -12.66 -7.97
N THR A 568 -34.81 -13.10 -7.52
CA THR A 568 -35.05 -14.50 -7.13
C THR A 568 -35.61 -15.35 -8.29
N THR A 569 -35.97 -14.71 -9.40
CA THR A 569 -36.58 -15.38 -10.55
C THR A 569 -36.18 -14.65 -11.83
N LYS A 570 -35.74 -15.41 -12.84
CA LYS A 570 -35.39 -14.87 -14.16
C LYS A 570 -36.62 -14.34 -14.90
N GLY A 571 -36.42 -13.40 -15.82
CA GLY A 571 -37.45 -12.78 -16.64
C GLY A 571 -38.29 -11.74 -15.91
N THR A 572 -37.94 -11.38 -14.67
CA THR A 572 -38.66 -10.41 -13.85
C THR A 572 -37.95 -9.06 -13.76
N THR A 573 -36.70 -8.99 -14.21
CA THR A 573 -35.88 -7.78 -14.14
C THR A 573 -36.07 -6.92 -15.40
N SER A 574 -36.24 -5.61 -15.21
CA SER A 574 -36.27 -4.57 -16.25
C SER A 574 -35.30 -3.43 -15.95
N GLU A 575 -35.09 -2.53 -16.91
CA GLU A 575 -34.30 -1.31 -16.74
C GLU A 575 -34.71 -0.52 -15.50
N ALA A 576 -36.03 -0.31 -15.33
CA ALA A 576 -36.57 0.44 -14.19
C ALA A 576 -36.23 -0.24 -12.86
N THR A 577 -36.30 -1.56 -12.78
CA THR A 577 -35.93 -2.29 -11.55
C THR A 577 -34.42 -2.29 -11.29
N MET A 578 -33.60 -2.31 -12.35
CA MET A 578 -32.15 -2.19 -12.25
C MET A 578 -31.76 -0.78 -11.73
N LEU A 579 -32.35 0.28 -12.29
CA LEU A 579 -32.17 1.66 -11.79
C LEU A 579 -32.60 1.82 -10.33
N GLN A 580 -33.70 1.17 -9.93
CA GLN A 580 -34.14 1.15 -8.52
C GLN A 580 -33.20 0.36 -7.59
N THR A 581 -32.36 -0.52 -8.15
CA THR A 581 -31.37 -1.31 -7.40
C THR A 581 -30.08 -0.53 -7.16
N LEU A 582 -29.73 0.39 -8.06
CA LEU A 582 -28.58 1.29 -7.94
C LEU A 582 -28.66 2.18 -6.69
N PRO A 583 -27.51 2.68 -6.18
CA PRO A 583 -27.47 3.57 -5.03
C PRO A 583 -28.13 4.93 -5.32
N ALA A 584 -28.50 5.64 -4.26
CA ALA A 584 -29.00 7.00 -4.34
C ALA A 584 -27.93 7.97 -4.88
N VAL A 585 -28.35 9.15 -5.32
CA VAL A 585 -27.46 10.17 -5.91
C VAL A 585 -26.32 10.53 -4.95
N ASN A 586 -26.63 10.87 -3.69
CA ASN A 586 -25.63 11.22 -2.69
C ASN A 586 -24.59 10.12 -2.48
N THR A 587 -25.05 8.88 -2.36
CA THR A 587 -24.22 7.70 -2.16
C THR A 587 -23.27 7.51 -3.34
N THR A 588 -23.78 7.70 -4.56
CA THR A 588 -23.00 7.65 -5.79
C THR A 588 -21.89 8.71 -5.80
N VAL A 589 -22.23 9.98 -5.60
CA VAL A 589 -21.27 11.08 -5.76
C VAL A 589 -20.22 11.13 -4.66
N HIS A 590 -20.57 10.75 -3.42
CA HIS A 590 -19.59 10.64 -2.33
C HIS A 590 -18.60 9.48 -2.57
N GLY A 591 -19.07 8.32 -3.06
CA GLY A 591 -18.17 7.23 -3.44
C GLY A 591 -17.21 7.62 -4.55
N MET A 592 -17.71 8.30 -5.59
CA MET A 592 -16.89 8.80 -6.69
C MET A 592 -15.87 9.84 -6.26
N ALA A 593 -16.27 10.81 -5.42
CA ALA A 593 -15.35 11.81 -4.87
C ALA A 593 -14.24 11.18 -4.01
N THR A 594 -14.57 10.12 -3.29
CA THR A 594 -13.60 9.36 -2.48
C THR A 594 -12.61 8.62 -3.38
N MET A 595 -13.08 7.87 -4.37
CA MET A 595 -12.20 7.19 -5.33
C MET A 595 -11.35 8.19 -6.12
N TRP A 596 -11.87 9.38 -6.43
CA TRP A 596 -11.10 10.47 -7.03
C TRP A 596 -9.94 10.92 -6.12
N LEU A 597 -10.22 11.22 -4.85
CA LEU A 597 -9.22 11.62 -3.86
C LEU A 597 -8.12 10.56 -3.73
N LEU A 598 -8.49 9.29 -3.54
CA LEU A 598 -7.55 8.20 -3.27
C LEU A 598 -6.70 7.82 -4.50
N SER A 599 -7.18 8.12 -5.71
CA SER A 599 -6.42 7.88 -6.95
C SER A 599 -5.42 8.99 -7.28
N ARG A 600 -5.36 10.09 -6.50
CA ARG A 600 -4.52 11.24 -6.83
C ARG A 600 -3.09 11.08 -6.32
N GLN A 601 -2.15 11.28 -7.23
CA GLN A 601 -0.75 11.46 -6.92
C GLN A 601 -0.53 12.84 -6.28
N SER A 602 0.22 12.89 -5.17
CA SER A 602 0.64 14.15 -4.54
C SER A 602 1.86 14.73 -5.23
N SER A 603 2.09 16.05 -5.12
CA SER A 603 3.28 16.68 -5.70
C SER A 603 4.58 16.30 -5.01
N ASP A 604 4.55 15.85 -3.76
CA ASP A 604 5.71 15.36 -3.01
C ASP A 604 5.89 13.83 -3.09
N PHE A 605 5.28 13.21 -4.11
CA PHE A 605 5.38 11.80 -4.45
C PHE A 605 6.84 11.36 -4.63
N VAL A 606 7.19 10.19 -4.09
CA VAL A 606 8.53 9.61 -4.23
C VAL A 606 8.46 8.26 -4.93
N GLN A 607 8.84 8.25 -6.20
CA GLN A 607 8.87 7.06 -7.04
C GLN A 607 9.71 5.92 -6.44
N LEU A 608 9.28 4.67 -6.65
CA LEU A 608 10.00 3.48 -6.24
C LEU A 608 11.48 3.52 -6.68
N GLY A 609 12.38 3.28 -5.73
CA GLY A 609 13.83 3.29 -5.96
C GLY A 609 14.48 4.67 -5.95
N HIS A 610 13.70 5.75 -5.86
CA HIS A 610 14.25 7.08 -5.57
C HIS A 610 14.32 7.26 -4.06
N TYR A 611 15.54 7.41 -3.54
CA TYR A 611 15.79 7.53 -2.10
C TYR A 611 16.44 8.89 -1.83
N PRO A 612 15.66 9.97 -1.66
CA PRO A 612 16.20 11.31 -1.41
C PRO A 612 16.91 11.41 -0.05
N GLU A 613 16.58 10.52 0.88
CA GLU A 613 17.25 10.38 2.17
C GLU A 613 18.33 9.30 2.05
N GLU A 614 19.60 9.72 2.04
CA GLU A 614 20.77 8.87 1.83
C GLU A 614 21.13 8.13 3.12
N HIS A 615 20.34 7.13 3.49
CA HIS A 615 20.58 6.30 4.67
C HIS A 615 21.80 5.38 4.52
N PHE A 616 22.12 4.95 3.30
CA PHE A 616 23.35 4.23 2.97
C PHE A 616 24.42 5.20 2.44
N SER A 617 25.61 5.17 3.04
CA SER A 617 26.80 5.86 2.54
C SER A 617 27.81 4.92 1.86
N GLU A 618 27.67 3.61 2.08
CA GLU A 618 28.61 2.60 1.62
C GLU A 618 28.55 2.38 0.10
N LYS A 619 29.72 2.24 -0.53
CA LYS A 619 29.86 2.12 -1.99
C LYS A 619 29.02 0.98 -2.61
N ILE A 620 28.93 -0.17 -1.94
CA ILE A 620 28.25 -1.36 -2.48
C ILE A 620 26.73 -1.18 -2.44
N PRO A 621 26.08 -0.89 -1.30
CA PRO A 621 24.66 -0.52 -1.27
C PRO A 621 24.30 0.61 -2.24
N CYS A 622 25.09 1.69 -2.30
CA CYS A 622 24.83 2.80 -3.24
C CYS A 622 24.97 2.38 -4.71
N LYS A 623 25.80 1.38 -5.02
CA LYS A 623 25.82 0.78 -6.37
C LYS A 623 24.57 -0.04 -6.62
N LEU A 624 24.15 -0.88 -5.67
CA LEU A 624 22.96 -1.72 -5.81
C LEU A 624 21.68 -0.90 -5.97
N ILE A 625 21.57 0.25 -5.30
CA ILE A 625 20.48 1.21 -5.50
C ILE A 625 20.47 1.73 -6.95
N ARG A 626 21.64 2.10 -7.50
CA ARG A 626 21.75 2.56 -8.89
C ARG A 626 21.42 1.46 -9.89
N ASP A 627 21.85 0.23 -9.62
CA ASP A 627 21.51 -0.93 -10.45
C ASP A 627 19.99 -1.19 -10.43
N PHE A 628 19.36 -1.14 -9.24
CA PHE A 628 17.90 -1.22 -9.08
C PHE A 628 17.15 -0.13 -9.85
N GLN A 629 17.58 1.13 -9.74
CA GLN A 629 17.02 2.24 -10.52
C GLN A 629 17.19 2.04 -12.03
N GLY A 630 18.32 1.47 -12.46
CA GLY A 630 18.57 1.12 -13.86
C GLY A 630 17.59 0.06 -14.37
N GLU A 631 17.36 -1.00 -13.59
CA GLU A 631 16.40 -2.05 -13.93
C GLU A 631 14.96 -1.55 -14.00
N LEU A 632 14.55 -0.64 -13.09
CA LEU A 632 13.22 -0.01 -13.15
C LEU A 632 13.06 0.86 -14.42
N LYS A 633 14.10 1.56 -14.85
CA LYS A 633 14.08 2.32 -16.13
C LYS A 633 13.94 1.39 -17.34
N VAL A 634 14.58 0.22 -17.32
CA VAL A 634 14.40 -0.79 -18.37
C VAL A 634 12.97 -1.34 -18.36
N LEU A 635 12.43 -1.64 -17.17
CA LEU A 635 11.05 -2.09 -17.03
C LEU A 635 10.05 -1.07 -17.58
N ARG A 636 10.26 0.23 -17.31
CA ARG A 636 9.44 1.32 -17.86
C ARG A 636 9.35 1.23 -19.38
N VAL A 637 10.48 1.07 -20.06
CA VAL A 637 10.54 0.96 -21.53
C VAL A 637 9.85 -0.31 -22.04
N ILE A 638 9.98 -1.44 -21.33
CA ILE A 638 9.30 -2.69 -21.69
C ILE A 638 7.77 -2.52 -21.64
N ILE A 639 7.27 -1.92 -20.56
CA ILE A 639 5.84 -1.64 -20.35
C ILE A 639 5.33 -0.63 -21.38
N GLU A 640 6.13 0.41 -21.67
CA GLU A 640 5.84 1.44 -22.68
C GLU A 640 5.66 0.83 -24.07
N ASN A 641 6.65 0.07 -24.56
CA ASN A 641 6.59 -0.60 -25.86
C ASN A 641 5.40 -1.56 -25.97
N ARG A 642 5.12 -2.33 -24.90
CA ARG A 642 3.97 -3.25 -24.84
C ARG A 642 2.66 -2.47 -24.93
N ASN A 643 2.50 -1.39 -24.18
CA ASN A 643 1.29 -0.57 -24.18
C ASN A 643 1.10 0.28 -25.44
N GLU A 644 2.16 0.65 -26.17
CA GLU A 644 2.04 1.33 -27.47
C GLU A 644 1.33 0.46 -28.51
N SER A 645 1.51 -0.86 -28.43
CA SER A 645 0.87 -1.83 -29.33
C SER A 645 -0.60 -2.16 -28.99
N LEU A 646 -1.10 -1.66 -27.85
CA LEU A 646 -2.43 -2.00 -27.32
C LEU A 646 -3.39 -0.81 -27.49
N GLU A 647 -4.63 -1.09 -27.89
CA GLU A 647 -5.70 -0.09 -27.88
C GLU A 647 -6.16 0.21 -26.44
N VAL A 648 -6.70 1.40 -26.17
CA VAL A 648 -7.40 1.66 -24.89
C VAL A 648 -8.66 0.78 -24.90
N PRO A 649 -8.84 -0.16 -23.94
CA PRO A 649 -8.43 -0.12 -22.53
C PRO A 649 -7.30 -1.11 -22.18
N TYR A 650 -6.74 -1.81 -23.17
CA TYR A 650 -5.77 -2.88 -22.97
C TYR A 650 -4.42 -2.37 -22.46
N LYS A 651 -4.17 -1.07 -22.53
CA LYS A 651 -3.02 -0.42 -21.90
C LYS A 651 -3.11 -0.53 -20.37
N TYR A 652 -2.31 -1.41 -19.78
CA TYR A 652 -2.21 -1.51 -18.33
C TYR A 652 -1.16 -0.53 -17.80
N THR A 653 -1.61 0.48 -17.04
CA THR A 653 -0.75 1.60 -16.62
C THR A 653 -0.45 1.67 -15.13
N TYR A 654 -1.11 0.84 -14.31
CA TYR A 654 -1.03 0.94 -12.84
C TYR A 654 0.30 0.44 -12.25
N LEU A 655 1.08 -0.28 -13.05
CA LEU A 655 2.45 -0.68 -12.73
C LEU A 655 3.47 -0.02 -13.67
N TYR A 656 3.19 1.17 -14.23
CA TYR A 656 4.30 1.97 -14.76
C TYR A 656 5.25 2.33 -13.61
N PRO A 657 6.57 2.12 -13.73
CA PRO A 657 7.50 2.49 -12.68
C PRO A 657 7.38 3.95 -12.21
N ASP A 658 6.92 4.86 -13.08
CA ASP A 658 6.74 6.30 -12.79
C ASP A 658 5.54 6.61 -11.87
N VAL A 659 4.60 5.67 -11.73
CA VAL A 659 3.41 5.84 -10.86
C VAL A 659 3.46 4.97 -9.60
N VAL A 660 4.48 4.11 -9.46
CA VAL A 660 4.66 3.29 -8.26
C VAL A 660 5.43 4.09 -7.22
N GLU A 661 4.80 4.38 -6.08
CA GLU A 661 5.42 5.06 -4.95
C GLU A 661 6.27 4.10 -4.11
N ASN A 662 7.28 4.60 -3.38
CA ASN A 662 8.06 3.78 -2.44
C ASN A 662 7.22 3.18 -1.32
N SER A 663 6.15 3.86 -0.88
CA SER A 663 5.37 3.52 0.31
C SER A 663 3.87 3.72 0.09
N VAL A 664 3.07 3.21 1.03
CA VAL A 664 1.63 3.50 1.09
C VAL A 664 1.43 4.88 1.71
N ALA A 665 0.98 5.84 0.91
CA ALA A 665 0.96 7.27 1.28
C ALA A 665 -0.32 8.02 0.84
N ILE A 666 -1.33 7.33 0.32
CA ILE A 666 -2.64 7.87 -0.04
C ILE A 666 -3.71 6.82 0.19
#